data_AF-A0A2I2GLP6-F1
#
_entry.id   AF-A0A2I2GLP6-F1
#
_cell.length_a   1.000
_cell.length_b   1.000
_cell.length_c   1.000
_cell.angle_alpha   90.00
_cell.angle_beta   90.00
_cell.angle_gamma   90.00
#
_symmetry.space_group_name_H-M   'P 1'
#
loop_
_entity.id
_entity.type
_entity.pdbx_description
1 polymer ?
#
loop_
_entity_poly.entity_id
_entity_poly.type
_entity_poly.pdbx_seq_one_letter_code
_entity_poly.pdbx_strand_id
1 'polypeptide(L)'
;MTSTPTSISNSGAPGVPDPHAAQKIDSTAPRTPVTSSKHDYKGFVAGVFSGIAKLSVGHPFDTVKVRLQTSKDGHFRGPLDCVLQTVRKEGVTGFYKGATPPLVGWMVMDSVMLGSLTLYRRLLLEHIFSKPELRSLVPFAKKDPDLLTLPSFGHGIAGIMAGTTVSFIAAPVEHVKARLQIQYAADKSSRMYSGPIDCTHKILRTHGISGLYRGLCATIFFRAFFFFWWGSYDVLTRWMKNSTNMSAPAINFWAGGISAQIFWLTSYPSDVVKQRLMTDPMGGALGDGQRKFQWWKDAARAVYRERGWKGYWRGFVPCFLRAFPANAMALVAFEGVMRPITLLLAALLAFGFLCFLLSPTPPSSASAASVPVADSSQQLREDAAQNPLSPPTKPFLKEQPVRNDGVQAPPPVVHYNLNSLTSTDNAAGMGERVLILTPLARFYPEFWANVEKLSYPHALISIGFIVPRTKEGNTAVAALEEAISKTQSGPVDSRFASISILRQDFDPPLQSQDEKERHKMANQKARRESMSRARNSLVFTTLGPSTSWVLWLDADIIETPRSLIQDLTRHDKPVIVPNCFQRYYNTDTKRNDVRPYDFNSWIDSSTAQSLADAMDPDEILLEGYYEMPTYRSLMAYMADQTNPDPRREIELDGVGGTALMVKADVHRDGAMFPAFPFYHLVETEGFAKMAKRLGYSVFGLPDYFVYHYNE
;
A
#
# COMPACT_ATOMS: atom_id res chain seq x y z
N MET A 1 24.62 66.15 23.20
CA MET A 1 24.17 67.26 24.06
C MET A 1 23.21 68.11 23.26
N THR A 2 21.90 67.87 23.35
CA THR A 2 20.85 68.70 22.72
C THR A 2 19.50 68.35 23.36
N SER A 3 19.10 69.21 24.32
CA SER A 3 17.80 69.90 24.41
C SER A 3 16.49 69.23 23.92
N THR A 4 15.65 68.86 24.90
CA THR A 4 14.25 69.36 25.18
C THR A 4 13.08 69.16 24.18
N PRO A 5 11.80 69.19 24.63
CA PRO A 5 10.85 68.08 24.43
C PRO A 5 9.54 68.49 23.71
N THR A 6 8.62 67.54 23.51
CA THR A 6 7.17 67.83 23.40
C THR A 6 6.28 66.62 23.72
N SER A 7 5.00 66.92 23.95
CA SER A 7 4.02 66.35 24.86
C SER A 7 3.02 65.30 24.31
N ILE A 8 2.57 64.42 25.23
CA ILE A 8 1.17 63.95 25.55
C ILE A 8 0.42 62.91 24.66
N SER A 9 -0.01 61.85 25.38
CA SER A 9 -1.13 60.88 25.22
C SER A 9 -1.14 59.96 23.98
N ASN A 10 -1.58 58.69 24.00
CA ASN A 10 -2.51 57.99 24.88
C ASN A 10 -2.37 56.45 24.73
N SER A 11 -2.84 55.72 25.76
CA SER A 11 -3.37 54.33 25.78
C SER A 11 -2.54 53.11 25.36
N GLY A 12 -2.53 52.10 26.25
CA GLY A 12 -2.59 50.67 25.85
C GLY A 12 -1.52 49.74 26.44
N ALA A 13 -1.84 49.13 27.57
CA ALA A 13 -1.14 47.99 28.23
C ALA A 13 -1.01 46.74 27.30
N PRO A 14 -0.32 45.62 27.68
CA PRO A 14 0.13 45.27 29.03
C PRO A 14 1.53 44.64 29.17
N GLY A 15 2.15 44.93 30.30
CA GLY A 15 3.29 44.20 30.86
C GLY A 15 2.86 42.97 31.65
N VAL A 16 3.74 41.98 31.61
CA VAL A 16 3.81 40.74 32.40
C VAL A 16 3.77 41.04 33.90
N PRO A 17 3.25 40.12 34.73
CA PRO A 17 3.91 39.91 36.02
C PRO A 17 4.08 38.44 36.48
N ASP A 18 5.10 38.34 37.33
CA ASP A 18 5.77 37.22 38.00
C ASP A 18 4.88 36.25 38.83
N PRO A 19 5.40 35.04 39.15
CA PRO A 19 4.72 33.98 39.89
C PRO A 19 4.92 34.09 41.41
N HIS A 20 4.01 33.44 42.15
CA HIS A 20 3.92 33.31 43.61
C HIS A 20 3.09 34.37 44.37
N ALA A 21 1.77 34.16 44.36
CA ALA A 21 0.90 34.54 45.47
C ALA A 21 -0.03 33.38 45.84
N ALA A 22 0.13 32.88 47.06
CA ALA A 22 -0.74 31.89 47.70
C ALA A 22 -2.00 32.58 48.26
N GLN A 23 -3.14 31.86 48.27
CA GLN A 23 -4.30 32.24 49.08
C GLN A 23 -4.73 31.06 49.97
N LYS A 24 -4.55 31.25 51.28
CA LYS A 24 -5.28 30.56 52.36
C LYS A 24 -6.74 30.98 52.32
N ILE A 25 -7.70 30.04 52.43
CA ILE A 25 -9.01 30.29 53.04
C ILE A 25 -9.46 29.04 53.84
N ASP A 26 -9.49 29.27 55.14
CA ASP A 26 -10.38 28.84 56.23
C ASP A 26 -11.01 27.44 56.36
N SER A 27 -10.90 26.94 57.59
CA SER A 27 -11.54 25.76 58.17
C SER A 27 -12.72 26.18 59.04
N THR A 28 -13.95 25.73 58.75
CA THR A 28 -15.04 25.44 59.72
C THR A 28 -16.37 25.14 59.00
N ALA A 29 -16.67 23.86 58.77
CA ALA A 29 -18.05 23.29 58.68
C ALA A 29 -17.96 21.77 58.44
N PRO A 30 -18.73 20.92 59.14
CA PRO A 30 -18.81 19.51 58.79
C PRO A 30 -19.62 19.38 57.49
N ARG A 31 -18.93 19.23 56.36
CA ARG A 31 -19.60 18.89 55.09
C ARG A 31 -20.01 17.42 55.12
N THR A 32 -21.29 17.20 55.34
CA THR A 32 -22.01 15.97 55.00
C THR A 32 -21.61 15.52 53.59
N PRO A 33 -21.34 14.22 53.35
CA PRO A 33 -20.96 13.74 52.03
C PRO A 33 -22.17 13.81 51.11
N VAL A 34 -22.19 14.83 50.25
CA VAL A 34 -23.17 14.94 49.16
C VAL A 34 -22.89 13.80 48.17
N THR A 35 -23.75 12.80 48.19
CA THR A 35 -23.81 11.68 47.23
C THR A 35 -24.25 12.19 45.86
N SER A 36 -23.35 12.87 45.15
CA SER A 36 -23.52 13.18 43.74
C SER A 36 -23.14 11.95 42.90
N SER A 37 -24.14 11.16 42.54
CA SER A 37 -24.06 10.13 41.48
C SER A 37 -23.81 10.80 40.13
N LYS A 38 -22.56 11.23 39.86
CA LYS A 38 -22.14 11.50 38.49
C LYS A 38 -21.95 10.15 37.79
N HIS A 39 -22.77 9.86 36.79
CA HIS A 39 -22.62 8.69 35.93
C HIS A 39 -21.19 8.64 35.35
N ASP A 40 -20.39 7.68 35.81
CA ASP A 40 -18.96 7.57 35.49
C ASP A 40 -18.75 6.80 34.17
N TYR A 41 -19.34 7.30 33.08
CA TYR A 41 -19.16 6.72 31.74
C TYR A 41 -17.74 6.96 31.19
N LYS A 42 -16.95 7.81 31.84
CA LYS A 42 -15.60 8.19 31.42
C LYS A 42 -14.65 6.98 31.36
N GLY A 43 -14.70 6.09 32.35
CA GLY A 43 -13.89 4.88 32.35
C GLY A 43 -14.22 3.93 31.19
N PHE A 44 -15.50 3.84 30.83
CA PHE A 44 -15.96 3.01 29.71
C PHE A 44 -15.52 3.56 28.36
N VAL A 45 -15.73 4.87 28.13
CA VAL A 45 -15.32 5.57 26.90
C VAL A 45 -13.80 5.55 26.74
N ALA A 46 -13.06 5.82 27.82
CA ALA A 46 -11.61 5.74 27.81
C ALA A 46 -11.13 4.31 27.49
N GLY A 47 -11.86 3.27 27.91
CA GLY A 47 -11.57 1.90 27.52
C GLY A 47 -11.83 1.57 26.04
N VAL A 48 -12.80 2.23 25.39
CA VAL A 48 -13.03 2.07 23.94
C VAL A 48 -11.82 2.60 23.17
N PHE A 49 -11.37 3.81 23.47
CA PHE A 49 -10.21 4.43 22.82
C PHE A 49 -8.91 3.70 23.17
N SER A 50 -8.79 3.19 24.39
CA SER A 50 -7.69 2.30 24.79
C SER A 50 -7.64 1.06 23.91
N GLY A 51 -8.78 0.41 23.66
CA GLY A 51 -8.89 -0.75 22.77
C GLY A 51 -8.52 -0.45 21.31
N ILE A 52 -8.94 0.70 20.78
CA ILE A 52 -8.55 1.17 19.43
C ILE A 52 -7.04 1.37 19.36
N ALA A 53 -6.45 2.10 20.32
CA ALA A 53 -5.02 2.37 20.35
C ALA A 53 -4.18 1.09 20.46
N LYS A 54 -4.61 0.13 21.30
CA LYS A 54 -3.96 -1.19 21.40
C LYS A 54 -3.97 -1.93 20.09
N LEU A 55 -5.10 -1.91 19.37
CA LEU A 55 -5.17 -2.56 18.07
C LEU A 55 -4.28 -1.84 17.05
N SER A 56 -4.36 -0.52 16.94
CA SER A 56 -3.59 0.24 15.95
C SER A 56 -2.09 0.00 16.09
N VAL A 57 -1.57 -0.14 17.31
CA VAL A 57 -0.13 -0.38 17.54
C VAL A 57 0.21 -1.86 17.60
N GLY A 58 -0.68 -2.68 18.17
CA GLY A 58 -0.43 -4.10 18.43
C GLY A 58 -0.72 -5.02 17.25
N HIS A 59 -1.65 -4.65 16.37
CA HIS A 59 -2.10 -5.50 15.28
C HIS A 59 -1.02 -5.79 14.22
N PRO A 60 -0.11 -4.87 13.86
CA PRO A 60 1.03 -5.22 13.02
C PRO A 60 1.88 -6.38 13.57
N PHE A 61 2.11 -6.40 14.88
CA PHE A 61 2.82 -7.49 15.54
C PHE A 61 2.00 -8.79 15.52
N ASP A 62 0.68 -8.72 15.72
CA ASP A 62 -0.20 -9.89 15.62
C ASP A 62 -0.20 -10.46 14.19
N THR A 63 -0.23 -9.60 13.17
CA THR A 63 -0.16 -9.99 11.76
C THR A 63 1.16 -10.67 11.43
N VAL A 64 2.29 -10.11 11.86
CA VAL A 64 3.62 -10.73 11.69
C VAL A 64 3.69 -12.07 12.42
N LYS A 65 3.21 -12.12 13.66
CA LYS A 65 3.17 -13.37 14.45
C LYS A 65 2.37 -14.45 13.74
N VAL A 66 1.15 -14.15 13.28
CA VAL A 66 0.30 -15.12 12.59
C VAL A 66 0.96 -15.57 11.29
N ARG A 67 1.49 -14.65 10.47
CA ARG A 67 2.18 -14.98 9.23
C ARG A 67 3.37 -15.91 9.45
N LEU A 68 4.17 -15.67 10.49
CA LEU A 68 5.27 -16.57 10.87
C LEU A 68 4.78 -17.94 11.36
N GLN A 69 3.62 -18.01 12.00
CA GLN A 69 3.06 -19.24 12.55
C GLN A 69 2.29 -20.08 11.52
N THR A 70 1.74 -19.45 10.48
CA THR A 70 0.92 -20.12 9.45
C THR A 70 1.68 -20.40 8.15
N SER A 71 2.87 -19.81 7.96
CA SER A 71 3.66 -20.06 6.76
C SER A 71 4.47 -21.35 6.89
N LYS A 72 4.61 -22.09 5.78
CA LYS A 72 5.45 -23.29 5.72
C LYS A 72 6.91 -22.92 5.99
N ASP A 73 7.65 -23.86 6.60
CA ASP A 73 9.08 -23.68 6.92
C ASP A 73 9.85 -23.20 5.67
N GLY A 74 10.55 -22.07 5.81
CA GLY A 74 11.36 -21.46 4.73
C GLY A 74 10.74 -20.25 4.01
N HIS A 75 9.44 -19.93 4.22
CA HIS A 75 8.82 -18.76 3.57
C HIS A 75 9.29 -17.41 4.13
N PHE A 76 9.61 -17.37 5.42
CA PHE A 76 10.20 -16.21 6.10
C PHE A 76 11.46 -16.64 6.85
N ARG A 77 12.58 -15.95 6.62
CA ARG A 77 13.85 -16.16 7.34
C ARG A 77 13.78 -15.70 8.80
N GLY A 78 12.78 -14.89 9.14
CA GLY A 78 12.51 -14.41 10.49
C GLY A 78 11.49 -13.27 10.52
N PRO A 79 11.24 -12.67 11.70
CA PRO A 79 10.23 -11.61 11.84
C PRO A 79 10.49 -10.36 11.01
N LEU A 80 11.75 -9.94 10.87
CA LEU A 80 12.11 -8.77 10.07
C LEU A 80 11.92 -9.00 8.57
N ASP A 81 12.22 -10.21 8.10
CA ASP A 81 11.96 -10.62 6.71
C ASP A 81 10.45 -10.65 6.44
N CYS A 82 9.64 -11.16 7.39
CA CYS A 82 8.18 -11.09 7.31
C CYS A 82 7.66 -9.64 7.26
N VAL A 83 8.23 -8.73 8.06
CA VAL A 83 7.87 -7.30 8.04
C VAL A 83 8.23 -6.66 6.69
N LEU A 84 9.46 -6.84 6.22
CA LEU A 84 9.94 -6.24 4.98
C LEU A 84 9.15 -6.76 3.77
N GLN A 85 8.89 -8.06 3.73
CA GLN A 85 8.04 -8.66 2.70
C GLN A 85 6.59 -8.17 2.79
N THR A 86 6.04 -7.99 3.99
CA THR A 86 4.65 -7.48 4.14
C THR A 86 4.55 -6.03 3.65
N VAL A 87 5.50 -5.16 4.02
CA VAL A 87 5.54 -3.77 3.53
C VAL A 87 5.72 -3.73 2.00
N ARG A 88 6.65 -4.53 1.47
CA ARG A 88 6.98 -4.53 0.04
C ARG A 88 5.87 -5.12 -0.84
N LYS A 89 5.12 -6.11 -0.34
CA LYS A 89 4.08 -6.83 -1.11
C LYS A 89 2.68 -6.26 -0.91
N GLU A 90 2.36 -5.72 0.27
CA GLU A 90 0.99 -5.33 0.63
C GLU A 90 0.88 -3.90 1.16
N GLY A 91 1.99 -3.16 1.23
CA GLY A 91 2.05 -1.85 1.85
C GLY A 91 1.84 -1.88 3.36
N VAL A 92 1.80 -0.71 3.98
CA VAL A 92 1.55 -0.55 5.42
C VAL A 92 0.14 -1.03 5.80
N THR A 93 -0.81 -0.96 4.87
CA THR A 93 -2.20 -1.41 5.06
C THR A 93 -2.30 -2.94 5.18
N GLY A 94 -1.34 -3.68 4.63
CA GLY A 94 -1.23 -5.14 4.77
C GLY A 94 -1.14 -5.62 6.22
N PHE A 95 -0.60 -4.80 7.13
CA PHE A 95 -0.55 -5.11 8.56
C PHE A 95 -1.92 -5.06 9.24
N TYR A 96 -2.91 -4.40 8.63
CA TYR A 96 -4.25 -4.15 9.18
C TYR A 96 -5.36 -4.95 8.51
N LYS A 97 -5.02 -5.86 7.58
CA LYS A 97 -6.01 -6.76 6.97
C LYS A 97 -6.55 -7.75 8.00
N GLY A 98 -7.88 -7.78 8.14
CA GLY A 98 -8.55 -8.64 9.11
C GLY A 98 -8.58 -8.08 10.54
N ALA A 99 -8.27 -6.78 10.72
CA ALA A 99 -8.31 -6.11 12.01
C ALA A 99 -9.73 -5.97 12.60
N THR A 100 -10.78 -6.00 11.77
CA THR A 100 -12.17 -5.66 12.18
C THR A 100 -12.78 -6.63 13.20
N PRO A 101 -12.76 -7.97 13.03
CA PRO A 101 -13.30 -8.87 14.04
C PRO A 101 -12.53 -8.83 15.38
N PRO A 102 -11.19 -8.76 15.40
CA PRO A 102 -10.44 -8.48 16.62
C PRO A 102 -10.78 -7.13 17.26
N LEU A 103 -10.93 -6.04 16.48
CA LEU A 103 -11.19 -4.69 17.00
C LEU A 103 -12.37 -4.65 17.96
N VAL A 104 -13.51 -5.18 17.53
CA VAL A 104 -14.75 -5.17 18.32
C VAL A 104 -14.56 -5.92 19.64
N GLY A 105 -13.87 -7.07 19.61
CA GLY A 105 -13.56 -7.84 20.81
C GLY A 105 -12.68 -7.05 21.79
N TRP A 106 -11.61 -6.42 21.30
CA TRP A 106 -10.71 -5.63 22.14
C TRP A 106 -11.37 -4.40 22.75
N MET A 107 -12.21 -3.69 21.98
CA MET A 107 -12.96 -2.53 22.49
C MET A 107 -13.85 -2.92 23.67
N VAL A 108 -14.68 -3.97 23.53
CA VAL A 108 -15.58 -4.40 24.60
C VAL A 108 -14.81 -4.88 25.83
N MET A 109 -13.77 -5.69 25.62
CA MET A 109 -12.97 -6.22 26.72
C MET A 109 -12.25 -5.10 27.49
N ASP A 110 -11.61 -4.16 26.80
CA ASP A 110 -10.88 -3.06 27.45
C ASP A 110 -11.81 -2.06 28.14
N SER A 111 -12.98 -1.77 27.55
CA SER A 111 -14.03 -0.98 28.19
C SER A 111 -14.52 -1.59 29.50
N VAL A 112 -14.81 -2.89 29.50
CA VAL A 112 -15.25 -3.58 30.73
C VAL A 112 -14.11 -3.66 31.75
N MET A 113 -12.89 -3.95 31.32
CA MET A 113 -11.72 -4.01 32.20
C MET A 113 -11.49 -2.65 32.88
N LEU A 114 -11.41 -1.56 32.12
CA LEU A 114 -11.09 -0.24 32.69
C LEU A 114 -12.26 0.36 33.47
N GLY A 115 -13.50 0.16 33.02
CA GLY A 115 -14.68 0.56 33.76
C GLY A 115 -14.78 -0.15 35.13
N SER A 116 -14.62 -1.47 35.14
CA SER A 116 -14.64 -2.26 36.38
C SER A 116 -13.45 -1.94 37.28
N LEU A 117 -12.25 -1.70 36.73
CA LEU A 117 -11.08 -1.31 37.48
C LEU A 117 -11.27 0.03 38.22
N THR A 118 -11.82 1.05 37.55
CA THR A 118 -12.13 2.34 38.17
C THR A 118 -13.12 2.17 39.31
N LEU A 119 -14.18 1.39 39.09
CA LEU A 119 -15.16 1.06 40.12
C LEU A 119 -14.53 0.33 41.31
N TYR A 120 -13.74 -0.72 41.07
CA TYR A 120 -13.14 -1.50 42.16
C TYR A 120 -12.07 -0.72 42.92
N ARG A 121 -11.28 0.14 42.27
CA ARG A 121 -10.37 1.05 42.98
C ARG A 121 -11.11 1.98 43.92
N ARG A 122 -12.23 2.56 43.46
CA ARG A 122 -13.09 3.42 44.28
C ARG A 122 -13.69 2.66 45.45
N LEU A 123 -14.29 1.49 45.20
CA LEU A 123 -14.90 0.67 46.25
C LEU A 123 -13.90 0.20 47.30
N LEU A 124 -12.71 -0.25 46.87
CA LEU A 124 -11.64 -0.67 47.78
C LEU A 124 -11.12 0.51 48.61
N LEU A 125 -10.99 1.69 48.02
CA LEU A 125 -10.62 2.90 48.75
C LEU A 125 -11.68 3.20 49.82
N GLU A 126 -12.93 3.43 49.41
CA GLU A 126 -14.04 3.84 50.28
C GLU A 126 -14.36 2.83 51.41
N HIS A 127 -14.34 1.53 51.11
CA HIS A 127 -14.87 0.51 52.04
C HIS A 127 -13.80 -0.26 52.82
N ILE A 128 -12.57 -0.35 52.30
CA ILE A 128 -11.51 -1.17 52.91
C ILE A 128 -10.34 -0.30 53.39
N PHE A 129 -9.76 0.52 52.51
CA PHE A 129 -8.51 1.24 52.80
C PHE A 129 -8.68 2.62 53.45
N SER A 130 -9.89 3.19 53.42
CA SER A 130 -10.26 4.39 54.21
C SER A 130 -10.47 4.09 55.70
N LYS A 131 -10.58 2.82 56.10
CA LYS A 131 -10.72 2.41 57.51
C LYS A 131 -9.34 2.09 58.11
N PRO A 132 -8.86 2.83 59.13
CA PRO A 132 -7.52 2.66 59.71
C PRO A 132 -7.25 1.25 60.27
N GLU A 133 -8.27 0.63 60.88
CA GLU A 133 -8.18 -0.70 61.49
C GLU A 133 -7.86 -1.80 60.46
N LEU A 134 -8.56 -1.78 59.32
CA LEU A 134 -8.39 -2.76 58.23
C LEU A 134 -7.08 -2.54 57.47
N ARG A 135 -6.64 -1.29 57.30
CA ARG A 135 -5.37 -0.96 56.62
C ARG A 135 -4.15 -1.50 57.36
N SER A 136 -4.21 -1.57 58.70
CA SER A 136 -3.13 -2.08 59.55
C SER A 136 -2.91 -3.60 59.45
N LEU A 137 -3.94 -4.35 59.03
CA LEU A 137 -3.95 -5.80 58.83
C LEU A 137 -3.40 -6.22 57.46
N VAL A 138 -3.26 -5.29 56.51
CA VAL A 138 -2.83 -5.61 55.14
C VAL A 138 -1.29 -5.55 55.03
N PRO A 139 -0.63 -6.63 54.56
CA PRO A 139 0.81 -6.64 54.32
C PRO A 139 1.22 -5.53 53.34
N PHE A 140 2.36 -4.88 53.59
CA PHE A 140 2.93 -3.83 52.72
C PHE A 140 2.15 -2.50 52.63
N ALA A 141 0.99 -2.36 53.28
CA ALA A 141 0.21 -1.10 53.32
C ALA A 141 0.65 -0.09 54.40
N LYS A 142 1.52 -0.52 55.33
CA LYS A 142 1.99 0.28 56.49
C LYS A 142 2.96 1.43 56.15
N LYS A 143 3.52 1.47 54.93
CA LYS A 143 4.58 2.44 54.55
C LYS A 143 4.08 3.71 53.86
N ASP A 144 2.78 3.84 53.62
CA ASP A 144 2.21 4.91 52.79
C ASP A 144 1.43 5.91 53.66
N PRO A 145 1.94 7.15 53.86
CA PRO A 145 1.42 8.11 54.84
C PRO A 145 0.10 8.80 54.43
N ASP A 146 -0.33 8.64 53.18
CA ASP A 146 -1.55 9.29 52.67
C ASP A 146 -2.77 8.34 52.72
N LEU A 147 -3.81 8.76 53.44
CA LEU A 147 -5.08 8.04 53.58
C LEU A 147 -6.03 8.28 52.39
N LEU A 148 -5.75 9.27 51.54
CA LEU A 148 -6.59 9.65 50.40
C LEU A 148 -6.26 8.86 49.12
N THR A 149 -5.17 8.08 49.12
CA THR A 149 -4.75 7.30 47.95
C THR A 149 -4.76 5.80 48.23
N LEU A 150 -5.17 5.03 47.22
CA LEU A 150 -5.21 3.57 47.31
C LEU A 150 -3.76 3.03 47.31
N PRO A 151 -3.36 2.17 48.26
CA PRO A 151 -2.01 1.62 48.26
C PRO A 151 -1.78 0.73 47.03
N SER A 152 -0.53 0.56 46.61
CA SER A 152 -0.19 -0.25 45.42
C SER A 152 -0.71 -1.69 45.50
N PHE A 153 -0.77 -2.25 46.72
CA PHE A 153 -1.40 -3.56 46.97
C PHE A 153 -2.91 -3.55 46.65
N GLY A 154 -3.62 -2.46 47.03
CA GLY A 154 -5.02 -2.24 46.67
C GLY A 154 -5.23 -2.09 45.17
N HIS A 155 -4.30 -1.43 44.47
CA HIS A 155 -4.32 -1.38 42.99
C HIS A 155 -4.17 -2.78 42.37
N GLY A 156 -3.36 -3.65 42.97
CA GLY A 156 -3.24 -5.05 42.57
C GLY A 156 -4.55 -5.84 42.77
N ILE A 157 -5.20 -5.71 43.94
CA ILE A 157 -6.49 -6.38 44.21
C ILE A 157 -7.57 -5.90 43.24
N ALA A 158 -7.66 -4.59 43.00
CA ALA A 158 -8.58 -4.03 42.00
C ALA A 158 -8.34 -4.66 40.62
N GLY A 159 -7.07 -4.91 40.28
CA GLY A 159 -6.65 -5.62 39.07
C GLY A 159 -7.19 -7.05 39.00
N ILE A 160 -7.14 -7.82 40.08
CA ILE A 160 -7.71 -9.19 40.14
C ILE A 160 -9.23 -9.15 39.93
N MET A 161 -9.92 -8.23 40.62
CA MET A 161 -11.38 -8.10 40.50
C MET A 161 -11.78 -7.71 39.08
N ALA A 162 -11.12 -6.70 38.49
CA ALA A 162 -11.36 -6.28 37.12
C ALA A 162 -11.03 -7.40 36.11
N GLY A 163 -9.92 -8.11 36.34
CA GLY A 163 -9.49 -9.26 35.55
C GLY A 163 -10.51 -10.41 35.57
N THR A 164 -11.13 -10.65 36.72
CA THR A 164 -12.20 -11.65 36.87
C THR A 164 -13.45 -11.24 36.11
N THR A 165 -13.88 -9.98 36.25
CA THR A 165 -15.06 -9.45 35.55
C THR A 165 -14.91 -9.50 34.03
N VAL A 166 -13.79 -9.05 33.49
CA VAL A 166 -13.56 -9.12 32.03
C VAL A 166 -13.40 -10.56 31.53
N SER A 167 -13.03 -11.53 32.38
CA SER A 167 -12.88 -12.94 31.98
C SER A 167 -14.18 -13.55 31.45
N PHE A 168 -15.34 -13.09 31.92
CA PHE A 168 -16.65 -13.56 31.44
C PHE A 168 -16.94 -13.12 30.00
N ILE A 169 -16.35 -12.03 29.54
CA ILE A 169 -16.45 -11.56 28.16
C ILE A 169 -15.29 -12.11 27.33
N ALA A 170 -14.10 -12.14 27.92
CA ALA A 170 -12.88 -12.51 27.23
C ALA A 170 -12.78 -14.02 26.95
N ALA A 171 -13.26 -14.89 27.84
CA ALA A 171 -13.19 -16.33 27.65
C ALA A 171 -13.81 -16.81 26.32
N PRO A 172 -15.08 -16.46 25.98
CA PRO A 172 -15.67 -16.87 24.70
C PRO A 172 -14.96 -16.24 23.50
N VAL A 173 -14.60 -14.96 23.59
CA VAL A 173 -13.93 -14.23 22.49
C VAL A 173 -12.52 -14.80 22.22
N GLU A 174 -11.73 -15.03 23.26
CA GLU A 174 -10.39 -15.62 23.14
C GLU A 174 -10.46 -17.08 22.68
N HIS A 175 -11.46 -17.86 23.12
CA HIS A 175 -11.64 -19.24 22.69
C HIS A 175 -11.94 -19.32 21.18
N VAL A 176 -12.91 -18.54 20.69
CA VAL A 176 -13.22 -18.47 19.25
C VAL A 176 -12.01 -18.00 18.45
N LYS A 177 -11.29 -16.97 18.94
CA LYS A 177 -10.07 -16.48 18.30
C LYS A 177 -8.99 -17.57 18.21
N ALA A 178 -8.71 -18.29 19.30
CA ALA A 178 -7.71 -19.35 19.34
C ALA A 178 -8.04 -20.47 18.34
N ARG A 179 -9.30 -20.90 18.27
CA ARG A 179 -9.77 -21.95 17.34
C ARG A 179 -9.63 -21.53 15.88
N LEU A 180 -10.02 -20.30 15.55
CA LEU A 180 -9.83 -19.76 14.20
C LEU A 180 -8.34 -19.67 13.82
N GLN A 181 -7.47 -19.30 14.77
CA GLN A 181 -6.03 -19.20 14.52
C GLN A 181 -5.39 -20.55 14.18
N ILE A 182 -5.77 -21.64 14.87
CA ILE A 182 -5.33 -22.99 14.50
C ILE A 182 -5.78 -23.34 13.09
N GLN A 183 -7.05 -23.04 12.77
CA GLN A 183 -7.60 -23.36 11.46
C GLN A 183 -6.90 -22.60 10.33
N TYR A 184 -6.50 -21.34 10.55
CA TYR A 184 -5.74 -20.59 9.56
C TYR A 184 -4.34 -21.18 9.33
N ALA A 185 -3.80 -21.92 10.29
CA ALA A 185 -2.57 -22.70 10.14
C ALA A 185 -2.80 -24.07 9.46
N ALA A 186 -4.05 -24.50 9.29
CA ALA A 186 -4.42 -25.76 8.65
C ALA A 186 -4.80 -25.58 7.17
N ASP A 187 -4.65 -26.64 6.37
CA ASP A 187 -4.96 -26.64 4.93
C ASP A 187 -6.42 -26.25 4.67
N LYS A 188 -6.68 -25.53 3.56
CA LYS A 188 -8.01 -25.00 3.21
C LYS A 188 -9.12 -26.07 3.23
N SER A 189 -8.81 -27.31 2.84
CA SER A 189 -9.73 -28.46 2.83
C SER A 189 -10.11 -28.97 4.22
N SER A 190 -9.25 -28.72 5.23
CA SER A 190 -9.45 -29.13 6.62
C SER A 190 -10.12 -28.06 7.50
N ARG A 191 -10.52 -26.94 6.90
CA ARG A 191 -11.13 -25.81 7.62
C ARG A 191 -12.57 -26.13 8.02
N MET A 192 -12.83 -26.12 9.33
CA MET A 192 -14.14 -26.44 9.90
C MET A 192 -15.08 -25.23 10.04
N TYR A 193 -14.56 -24.01 10.05
CA TYR A 193 -15.27 -22.77 10.35
C TYR A 193 -15.17 -21.79 9.18
N SER A 194 -16.29 -21.19 8.75
CA SER A 194 -16.27 -20.13 7.74
C SER A 194 -15.91 -18.75 8.32
N GLY A 195 -16.01 -18.59 9.64
CA GLY A 195 -15.64 -17.36 10.35
C GLY A 195 -15.96 -17.39 11.85
N PRO A 196 -15.83 -16.25 12.56
CA PRO A 196 -16.10 -16.16 14.00
C PRO A 196 -17.54 -16.48 14.41
N ILE A 197 -18.51 -16.04 13.61
CA ILE A 197 -19.93 -16.29 13.88
C ILE A 197 -20.25 -17.78 13.68
N ASP A 198 -19.78 -18.38 12.59
CA ASP A 198 -19.96 -19.81 12.31
C ASP A 198 -19.26 -20.70 13.36
N CYS A 199 -18.06 -20.32 13.78
CA CYS A 199 -17.35 -20.99 14.88
C CYS A 199 -18.17 -20.94 16.17
N THR A 200 -18.66 -19.76 16.56
CA THR A 200 -19.49 -19.61 17.76
C THR A 200 -20.78 -20.43 17.66
N HIS A 201 -21.46 -20.36 16.53
CA HIS A 201 -22.71 -21.08 16.28
C HIS A 201 -22.52 -22.60 16.33
N LYS A 202 -21.50 -23.14 15.67
CA LYS A 202 -21.18 -24.57 15.70
C LYS A 202 -20.86 -25.06 17.11
N ILE A 203 -20.04 -24.31 17.86
CA ILE A 203 -19.70 -24.65 19.26
C ILE A 203 -20.94 -24.65 20.14
N LEU A 204 -21.78 -23.62 20.04
CA LEU A 204 -23.02 -23.53 20.82
C LEU A 204 -23.99 -24.66 20.47
N ARG A 205 -24.11 -25.03 19.19
CA ARG A 205 -24.99 -26.12 18.76
C ARG A 205 -24.52 -27.50 19.23
N THR A 206 -23.21 -27.76 19.26
CA THR A 206 -22.68 -29.09 19.60
C THR A 206 -22.38 -29.28 21.08
N HIS A 207 -21.89 -28.25 21.76
CA HIS A 207 -21.35 -28.31 23.13
C HIS A 207 -21.99 -27.29 24.08
N GLY A 208 -22.96 -26.50 23.60
CA GLY A 208 -23.66 -25.50 24.40
C GLY A 208 -22.76 -24.37 24.93
N ILE A 209 -23.30 -23.65 25.91
CA ILE A 209 -22.59 -22.53 26.57
C ILE A 209 -21.36 -23.03 27.33
N SER A 210 -21.41 -24.24 27.89
CA SER A 210 -20.28 -24.87 28.58
C SER A 210 -19.08 -25.06 27.64
N GLY A 211 -19.33 -25.49 26.40
CA GLY A 211 -18.29 -25.58 25.37
C GLY A 211 -17.65 -24.24 25.04
N LEU A 212 -18.48 -23.19 24.86
CA LEU A 212 -17.98 -21.86 24.56
C LEU A 212 -17.10 -21.30 25.69
N TYR A 213 -17.46 -21.55 26.95
CA TYR A 213 -16.75 -21.09 28.15
C TYR A 213 -15.67 -22.06 28.68
N ARG A 214 -15.28 -23.08 27.91
CA ARG A 214 -14.28 -24.08 28.33
C ARG A 214 -12.98 -23.48 28.88
N GLY A 215 -12.52 -22.36 28.34
CA GLY A 215 -11.31 -21.66 28.75
C GLY A 215 -11.47 -20.76 30.00
N LEU A 216 -12.65 -20.63 30.60
CA LEU A 216 -12.94 -19.59 31.61
C LEU A 216 -12.04 -19.68 32.84
N CYS A 217 -11.91 -20.85 33.46
CA CYS A 217 -11.07 -21.00 34.67
C CYS A 217 -9.59 -20.68 34.40
N ALA A 218 -9.06 -21.13 33.25
CA ALA A 218 -7.70 -20.81 32.84
C ALA A 218 -7.54 -19.31 32.55
N THR A 219 -8.59 -18.67 32.02
CA THR A 219 -8.64 -17.24 31.75
C THR A 219 -8.66 -16.42 33.04
N ILE A 220 -9.46 -16.81 34.03
CA ILE A 220 -9.51 -16.17 35.35
C ILE A 220 -8.14 -16.29 36.04
N PHE A 221 -7.54 -17.48 36.01
CA PHE A 221 -6.21 -17.69 36.60
C PHE A 221 -5.14 -16.85 35.91
N PHE A 222 -5.13 -16.78 34.57
CA PHE A 222 -4.25 -15.87 33.82
C PHE A 222 -4.47 -14.40 34.20
N ARG A 223 -5.74 -13.97 34.32
CA ARG A 223 -6.08 -12.58 34.65
C ARG A 223 -5.89 -12.23 36.13
N ALA A 224 -5.73 -13.19 37.03
CA ALA A 224 -5.33 -12.91 38.41
C ALA A 224 -3.94 -12.25 38.48
N PHE A 225 -3.07 -12.48 37.49
CA PHE A 225 -1.77 -11.79 37.39
C PHE A 225 -1.89 -10.29 37.05
N PHE A 226 -3.09 -9.77 36.78
CA PHE A 226 -3.34 -8.33 36.74
C PHE A 226 -3.01 -7.63 38.06
N PHE A 227 -2.90 -8.40 39.15
CA PHE A 227 -2.29 -7.95 40.38
C PHE A 227 -0.91 -7.31 40.16
N PHE A 228 -0.02 -8.03 39.47
CA PHE A 228 1.34 -7.55 39.20
C PHE A 228 1.33 -6.41 38.19
N TRP A 229 0.41 -6.41 37.22
CA TRP A 229 0.28 -5.32 36.27
C TRP A 229 -0.07 -4.01 36.99
N TRP A 230 -1.21 -3.95 37.66
CA TRP A 230 -1.71 -2.71 38.23
C TRP A 230 -0.99 -2.30 39.51
N GLY A 231 -0.48 -3.27 40.28
CA GLY A 231 0.37 -3.00 41.44
C GLY A 231 1.70 -2.38 41.03
N SER A 232 2.41 -2.98 40.05
CA SER A 232 3.68 -2.41 39.58
C SER A 232 3.49 -1.09 38.83
N TYR A 233 2.38 -0.91 38.10
CA TYR A 233 2.05 0.35 37.45
C TYR A 233 2.02 1.51 38.46
N ASP A 234 1.34 1.34 39.59
CA ASP A 234 1.25 2.35 40.63
C ASP A 234 2.62 2.61 41.29
N VAL A 235 3.36 1.56 41.64
CA VAL A 235 4.72 1.69 42.21
C VAL A 235 5.64 2.48 41.27
N LEU A 236 5.67 2.12 39.99
CA LEU A 236 6.50 2.76 38.98
C LEU A 236 6.07 4.21 38.73
N THR A 237 4.77 4.48 38.70
CA THR A 237 4.22 5.82 38.52
C THR A 237 4.61 6.74 39.68
N ARG A 238 4.48 6.27 40.92
CA ARG A 238 4.86 7.02 42.13
C ARG A 238 6.36 7.26 42.18
N TRP A 239 7.16 6.24 41.89
CA TRP A 239 8.61 6.34 41.83
C TRP A 239 9.06 7.38 40.78
N MET A 240 8.53 7.31 39.55
CA MET A 240 8.88 8.28 38.50
C MET A 240 8.41 9.70 38.83
N LYS A 241 7.23 9.88 39.43
CA LYS A 241 6.76 11.22 39.87
C LYS A 241 7.68 11.85 40.91
N ASN A 242 8.26 11.04 41.79
CA ASN A 242 9.13 11.53 42.87
C ASN A 242 10.60 11.64 42.46
N SER A 243 11.05 10.85 41.48
CA SER A 243 12.46 10.75 41.09
C SER A 243 12.80 11.41 39.76
N THR A 244 11.81 11.88 38.99
CA THR A 244 12.03 12.45 37.65
C THR A 244 11.19 13.71 37.42
N ASN A 245 11.67 14.64 36.59
CA ASN A 245 10.93 15.84 36.17
C ASN A 245 10.14 15.60 34.87
N MET A 246 9.56 14.41 34.71
CA MET A 246 8.86 14.01 33.49
C MET A 246 7.40 14.48 33.50
N SER A 247 6.86 14.79 32.32
CA SER A 247 5.44 15.09 32.17
C SER A 247 4.56 13.87 32.48
N ALA A 248 3.33 14.09 32.94
CA ALA A 248 2.42 12.99 33.28
C ALA A 248 2.22 11.98 32.13
N PRO A 249 2.01 12.39 30.85
CA PRO A 249 1.92 11.43 29.75
C PRO A 249 3.17 10.57 29.56
N ALA A 250 4.36 11.15 29.77
CA ALA A 250 5.63 10.42 29.65
C ALA A 250 5.80 9.40 30.77
N ILE A 251 5.43 9.76 32.01
CA ILE A 251 5.42 8.84 33.15
C ILE A 251 4.48 7.67 32.87
N ASN A 252 3.27 7.94 32.37
CA ASN A 252 2.27 6.90 32.14
C ASN A 252 2.61 6.01 30.94
N PHE A 253 3.31 6.53 29.93
CA PHE A 253 3.91 5.74 28.87
C PHE A 253 4.93 4.73 29.41
N TRP A 254 5.92 5.20 30.19
CA TRP A 254 6.98 4.33 30.74
C TRP A 254 6.47 3.38 31.82
N ALA A 255 5.68 3.88 32.78
CA ALA A 255 5.07 3.07 33.83
C ALA A 255 4.13 2.02 33.24
N GLY A 256 3.34 2.41 32.23
CA GLY A 256 2.44 1.52 31.50
C GLY A 256 3.17 0.43 30.75
N GLY A 257 4.22 0.80 30.01
CA GLY A 257 5.05 -0.14 29.25
C GLY A 257 5.79 -1.13 30.14
N ILE A 258 6.46 -0.66 31.20
CA ILE A 258 7.26 -1.52 32.10
C ILE A 258 6.35 -2.43 32.94
N SER A 259 5.25 -1.91 33.48
CA SER A 259 4.29 -2.73 34.25
C SER A 259 3.65 -3.84 33.41
N ALA A 260 3.40 -3.58 32.12
CA ALA A 260 2.97 -4.61 31.19
C ALA A 260 4.03 -5.71 30.98
N GLN A 261 5.32 -5.37 30.97
CA GLN A 261 6.38 -6.37 30.90
C GLN A 261 6.42 -7.25 32.15
N ILE A 262 6.24 -6.66 33.34
CA ILE A 262 6.15 -7.40 34.60
C ILE A 262 4.95 -8.36 34.58
N PHE A 263 3.81 -7.92 34.06
CA PHE A 263 2.66 -8.78 33.86
C PHE A 263 2.96 -9.96 32.95
N TRP A 264 3.56 -9.75 31.78
CA TRP A 264 3.87 -10.85 30.88
C TRP A 264 4.93 -11.77 31.45
N LEU A 265 5.94 -11.26 32.14
CA LEU A 265 6.95 -12.09 32.81
C LEU A 265 6.32 -13.03 33.86
N THR A 266 5.32 -12.55 34.60
CA THR A 266 4.67 -13.34 35.66
C THR A 266 3.56 -14.26 35.15
N SER A 267 2.81 -13.83 34.14
CA SER A 267 1.61 -14.53 33.65
C SER A 267 1.85 -15.49 32.47
N TYR A 268 2.99 -15.39 31.78
CA TYR A 268 3.23 -16.16 30.54
C TYR A 268 3.06 -17.67 30.67
N PRO A 269 3.57 -18.33 31.74
CA PRO A 269 3.35 -19.77 31.94
C PRO A 269 1.86 -20.14 31.97
N SER A 270 1.03 -19.29 32.57
CA SER A 270 -0.42 -19.47 32.61
C SER A 270 -1.07 -19.27 31.24
N ASP A 271 -0.58 -18.32 30.43
CA ASP A 271 -1.06 -18.10 29.05
C ASP A 271 -0.82 -19.34 28.18
N VAL A 272 0.35 -19.98 28.28
CA VAL A 272 0.65 -21.22 27.53
C VAL A 272 -0.36 -22.32 27.87
N VAL A 273 -0.68 -22.52 29.14
CA VAL A 273 -1.68 -23.52 29.58
C VAL A 273 -3.09 -23.16 29.08
N LYS A 274 -3.48 -21.88 29.20
CA LYS A 274 -4.76 -21.36 28.71
C LYS A 274 -4.92 -21.58 27.21
N GLN A 275 -3.93 -21.19 26.41
CA GLN A 275 -3.93 -21.38 24.96
C GLN A 275 -4.04 -22.86 24.61
N ARG A 276 -3.29 -23.73 25.29
CA ARG A 276 -3.33 -25.17 25.05
C ARG A 276 -4.69 -25.81 25.37
N LEU A 277 -5.39 -25.30 26.38
CA LEU A 277 -6.75 -25.73 26.70
C LEU A 277 -7.78 -25.24 25.67
N MET A 278 -7.68 -23.98 25.22
CA MET A 278 -8.59 -23.38 24.22
C MET A 278 -8.40 -23.94 22.81
N THR A 279 -7.22 -24.51 22.53
CA THR A 279 -6.87 -25.11 21.23
C THR A 279 -7.08 -26.62 21.18
N ASP A 280 -7.42 -27.25 22.30
CA ASP A 280 -7.72 -28.69 22.38
C ASP A 280 -8.96 -29.03 21.54
N PRO A 281 -8.95 -30.15 20.80
CA PRO A 281 -10.17 -30.72 20.23
C PRO A 281 -11.28 -30.88 21.28
N MET A 282 -12.52 -30.63 20.88
CA MET A 282 -13.70 -30.83 21.75
C MET A 282 -14.35 -32.20 21.55
N GLY A 283 -14.14 -32.82 20.39
CA GLY A 283 -14.75 -34.09 20.00
C GLY A 283 -16.27 -34.02 19.87
N GLY A 284 -16.90 -35.19 19.82
CA GLY A 284 -18.35 -35.34 19.66
C GLY A 284 -18.84 -34.97 18.25
N ALA A 285 -20.05 -34.41 18.17
CA ALA A 285 -20.72 -34.03 16.93
C ALA A 285 -20.01 -32.93 16.10
N LEU A 286 -18.96 -32.32 16.67
CA LEU A 286 -18.13 -31.33 15.99
C LEU A 286 -17.05 -31.97 15.09
N GLY A 287 -16.67 -33.23 15.34
CA GLY A 287 -15.75 -33.98 14.49
C GLY A 287 -14.30 -33.45 14.45
N ASP A 288 -13.86 -32.66 15.43
CA ASP A 288 -12.55 -31.97 15.42
C ASP A 288 -11.41 -32.76 16.08
N GLY A 289 -11.61 -34.05 16.36
CA GLY A 289 -10.65 -34.95 16.99
C GLY A 289 -11.06 -35.40 18.39
N GLN A 290 -10.19 -36.13 19.10
CA GLN A 290 -10.48 -36.56 20.48
C GLN A 290 -9.98 -35.54 21.50
N ARG A 291 -10.82 -35.26 22.49
CA ARG A 291 -10.52 -34.37 23.62
C ARG A 291 -9.35 -34.90 24.43
N LYS A 292 -8.29 -34.09 24.61
CA LYS A 292 -7.08 -34.50 25.36
C LYS A 292 -7.07 -33.99 26.80
N PHE A 293 -7.70 -32.84 27.07
CA PHE A 293 -7.64 -32.21 28.39
C PHE A 293 -9.04 -32.06 29.00
N GLN A 294 -9.25 -32.66 30.17
CA GLN A 294 -10.49 -32.41 30.92
C GLN A 294 -10.42 -31.07 31.63
N TRP A 295 -9.30 -30.81 32.32
CA TRP A 295 -9.07 -29.59 33.10
C TRP A 295 -7.78 -28.88 32.71
N TRP A 296 -7.65 -27.61 33.11
CA TRP A 296 -6.43 -26.83 32.90
C TRP A 296 -5.19 -27.47 33.53
N LYS A 297 -5.36 -28.24 34.62
CA LYS A 297 -4.27 -28.99 35.28
C LYS A 297 -3.68 -30.07 34.37
N ASP A 298 -4.51 -30.72 33.56
CA ASP A 298 -4.07 -31.76 32.64
C ASP A 298 -3.26 -31.16 31.48
N ALA A 299 -3.71 -30.00 30.97
CA ALA A 299 -2.96 -29.22 30.00
C ALA A 299 -1.61 -28.77 30.56
N ALA A 300 -1.55 -28.32 31.82
CA ALA A 300 -0.29 -27.95 32.48
C ALA A 300 0.66 -29.15 32.61
N ARG A 301 0.18 -30.29 33.14
CA ARG A 301 0.98 -31.52 33.22
C ARG A 301 1.50 -31.96 31.85
N ALA A 302 0.68 -31.85 30.81
CA ALA A 302 1.08 -32.20 29.45
C ALA A 302 2.19 -31.27 28.90
N VAL A 303 2.10 -29.95 29.12
CA VAL A 303 3.16 -29.00 28.74
C VAL A 303 4.49 -29.38 29.40
N TYR A 304 4.46 -29.71 30.69
CA TYR A 304 5.65 -30.13 31.41
C TYR A 304 6.19 -31.49 30.92
N ARG A 305 5.33 -32.47 30.67
CA ARG A 305 5.75 -33.80 30.21
C ARG A 305 6.42 -33.76 28.83
N GLU A 306 5.98 -32.89 27.94
CA GLU A 306 6.50 -32.83 26.57
C GLU A 306 7.82 -32.08 26.43
N ARG A 307 8.03 -31.00 27.19
CA ARG A 307 9.18 -30.10 27.03
C ARG A 307 9.78 -29.59 28.33
N GLY A 308 9.39 -30.16 29.47
CA GLY A 308 9.81 -29.73 30.80
C GLY A 308 9.43 -28.27 31.10
N TRP A 309 10.21 -27.64 31.97
CA TRP A 309 10.05 -26.22 32.33
C TRP A 309 10.12 -25.28 31.12
N LYS A 310 10.97 -25.58 30.13
CA LYS A 310 11.11 -24.76 28.91
C LYS A 310 9.82 -24.70 28.09
N GLY A 311 8.93 -25.68 28.21
CA GLY A 311 7.63 -25.71 27.54
C GLY A 311 6.73 -24.52 27.89
N TYR A 312 6.77 -24.08 29.15
CA TYR A 312 5.96 -22.95 29.65
C TYR A 312 6.40 -21.57 29.13
N TRP A 313 7.57 -21.50 28.49
CA TRP A 313 8.15 -20.26 27.97
C TRP A 313 8.20 -20.22 26.44
N ARG A 314 7.59 -21.20 25.77
CA ARG A 314 7.59 -21.31 24.31
C ARG A 314 6.77 -20.19 23.68
N GLY A 315 7.45 -19.26 23.01
CA GLY A 315 6.86 -18.10 22.33
C GLY A 315 6.89 -16.81 23.15
N PHE A 316 7.63 -16.78 24.26
CA PHE A 316 7.69 -15.65 25.20
C PHE A 316 8.17 -14.37 24.54
N VAL A 317 9.28 -14.43 23.78
CA VAL A 317 9.95 -13.28 23.16
C VAL A 317 9.00 -12.39 22.33
N PRO A 318 8.25 -12.89 21.33
CA PRO A 318 7.34 -12.04 20.55
C PRO A 318 6.20 -11.45 21.40
N CYS A 319 5.70 -12.17 22.40
CA CYS A 319 4.68 -11.64 23.30
C CYS A 319 5.24 -10.54 24.21
N PHE A 320 6.46 -10.71 24.71
CA PHE A 320 7.18 -9.74 25.54
C PHE A 320 7.52 -8.46 24.76
N LEU A 321 8.02 -8.57 23.53
CA LEU A 321 8.33 -7.40 22.70
C LEU A 321 7.07 -6.59 22.33
N ARG A 322 5.95 -7.27 22.04
CA ARG A 322 4.67 -6.62 21.73
C ARG A 322 4.05 -5.91 22.94
N ALA A 323 4.32 -6.39 24.16
CA ALA A 323 3.63 -5.93 25.36
C ALA A 323 3.91 -4.47 25.68
N PHE A 324 5.15 -4.00 25.52
CA PHE A 324 5.50 -2.62 25.87
C PHE A 324 4.81 -1.60 24.97
N PRO A 325 4.96 -1.63 23.62
CA PRO A 325 4.38 -0.60 22.76
C PRO A 325 2.84 -0.57 22.81
N ALA A 326 2.20 -1.74 22.82
CA ALA A 326 0.74 -1.84 22.82
C ALA A 326 0.14 -1.26 24.11
N ASN A 327 0.71 -1.58 25.28
CA ASN A 327 0.13 -1.15 26.56
C ASN A 327 0.52 0.29 26.94
N ALA A 328 1.71 0.75 26.55
CA ALA A 328 2.12 2.14 26.76
C ALA A 328 1.17 3.10 26.01
N MET A 329 0.86 2.80 24.74
CA MET A 329 -0.05 3.60 23.93
C MET A 329 -1.50 3.52 24.40
N ALA A 330 -1.93 2.36 24.91
CA ALA A 330 -3.25 2.17 25.49
C ALA A 330 -3.52 3.09 26.69
N LEU A 331 -2.52 3.27 27.55
CA LEU A 331 -2.61 4.08 28.76
C LEU A 331 -2.49 5.57 28.43
N VAL A 332 -1.62 5.93 27.47
CA VAL A 332 -1.59 7.31 26.92
C VAL A 332 -2.94 7.68 26.31
N ALA A 333 -3.58 6.79 25.54
CA ALA A 333 -4.90 7.02 24.97
C ALA A 333 -5.99 7.12 26.05
N PHE A 334 -5.96 6.23 27.04
CA PHE A 334 -6.90 6.22 28.18
C PHE A 334 -6.85 7.54 28.96
N GLU A 335 -5.67 8.05 29.26
CA GLU A 335 -5.52 9.31 30.01
C GLU A 335 -5.69 10.55 29.15
N GLY A 336 -5.32 10.49 27.87
CA GLY A 336 -5.62 11.53 26.90
C GLY A 336 -7.13 11.80 26.87
N VAL A 337 -7.95 10.75 26.84
CA VAL A 337 -9.43 10.85 26.85
C VAL A 337 -9.98 11.50 28.13
N MET A 338 -9.21 11.56 29.22
CA MET A 338 -9.60 12.30 30.44
C MET A 338 -9.45 13.83 30.29
N ARG A 339 -8.91 14.32 29.17
CA ARG A 339 -8.81 15.76 28.82
C ARG A 339 -9.77 16.12 27.66
N PRO A 340 -10.60 17.17 27.79
CA PRO A 340 -11.65 17.51 26.81
C PRO A 340 -11.13 17.84 25.40
N ILE A 341 -9.92 18.41 25.28
CA ILE A 341 -9.29 18.74 23.99
C ILE A 341 -8.80 17.49 23.24
N THR A 342 -8.36 16.47 23.98
CA THR A 342 -7.84 15.23 23.40
C THR A 342 -8.96 14.26 23.03
N LEU A 343 -10.17 14.43 23.59
CA LEU A 343 -11.38 13.73 23.14
C LEU A 343 -11.74 14.06 21.70
N LEU A 344 -11.63 15.33 21.29
CA LEU A 344 -11.87 15.75 19.91
C LEU A 344 -10.81 15.14 18.97
N LEU A 345 -9.54 15.16 19.37
CA LEU A 345 -8.43 14.63 18.58
C LEU A 345 -8.47 13.09 18.49
N ALA A 346 -8.77 12.41 19.59
CA ALA A 346 -8.94 10.96 19.64
C ALA A 346 -10.20 10.52 18.88
N ALA A 347 -11.29 11.29 18.95
CA ALA A 347 -12.49 11.05 18.14
C ALA A 347 -12.20 11.25 16.66
N LEU A 348 -11.43 12.26 16.26
CA LEU A 348 -11.01 12.47 14.87
C LEU A 348 -10.06 11.38 14.36
N LEU A 349 -9.11 10.92 15.19
CA LEU A 349 -8.22 9.81 14.86
C LEU A 349 -8.95 8.48 14.80
N ALA A 350 -9.85 8.21 15.75
CA ALA A 350 -10.69 7.03 15.77
C ALA A 350 -11.69 7.04 14.60
N PHE A 351 -12.29 8.20 14.27
CA PHE A 351 -13.18 8.37 13.13
C PHE A 351 -12.42 8.21 11.81
N GLY A 352 -11.24 8.82 11.67
CA GLY A 352 -10.38 8.63 10.50
C GLY A 352 -9.97 7.17 10.31
N PHE A 353 -9.65 6.48 11.41
CA PHE A 353 -9.33 5.05 11.39
C PHE A 353 -10.56 4.16 11.12
N LEU A 354 -11.74 4.53 11.65
CA LEU A 354 -13.00 3.82 11.39
C LEU A 354 -13.44 4.01 9.94
N CYS A 355 -13.36 5.22 9.39
CA CYS A 355 -13.63 5.52 7.99
C CYS A 355 -12.65 4.79 7.08
N PHE A 356 -11.38 4.70 7.46
CA PHE A 356 -10.38 3.91 6.74
C PHE A 356 -10.72 2.39 6.73
N LEU A 357 -11.22 1.83 7.84
CA LEU A 357 -11.62 0.42 7.94
C LEU A 357 -13.00 0.10 7.36
N LEU A 358 -13.93 1.06 7.38
CA LEU A 358 -15.33 0.93 6.94
C LEU A 358 -15.57 1.53 5.55
N SER A 359 -14.54 2.05 4.89
CA SER A 359 -14.61 2.45 3.48
C SER A 359 -15.13 1.26 2.68
N PRO A 360 -16.27 1.39 1.99
CA PRO A 360 -16.89 0.27 1.30
C PRO A 360 -15.93 -0.25 0.24
N THR A 361 -15.63 -1.54 0.32
CA THR A 361 -15.17 -2.28 -0.86
C THR A 361 -16.31 -2.20 -1.89
N PRO A 362 -16.02 -1.92 -3.17
CA PRO A 362 -17.06 -1.78 -4.18
C PRO A 362 -17.91 -3.06 -4.25
N PRO A 363 -19.25 -2.93 -4.37
CA PRO A 363 -20.14 -4.06 -4.23
C PRO A 363 -19.96 -5.05 -5.37
N SER A 364 -19.70 -6.30 -4.99
CA SER A 364 -19.85 -7.48 -5.83
C SER A 364 -21.25 -8.06 -5.62
N SER A 365 -22.22 -7.71 -6.46
CA SER A 365 -23.37 -8.56 -6.77
C SER A 365 -24.27 -7.94 -7.85
N ALA A 366 -24.48 -8.69 -8.94
CA ALA A 366 -25.80 -8.84 -9.53
C ALA A 366 -25.90 -10.27 -10.06
N SER A 367 -26.86 -10.99 -9.49
CA SER A 367 -27.20 -12.38 -9.74
C SER A 367 -27.77 -12.60 -11.13
N ALA A 368 -27.58 -13.83 -11.61
CA ALA A 368 -28.06 -14.40 -12.85
C ALA A 368 -29.55 -14.13 -13.14
N ALA A 369 -29.80 -13.64 -14.36
CA ALA A 369 -31.04 -13.85 -15.09
C ALA A 369 -30.67 -14.34 -16.51
N SER A 370 -31.38 -15.35 -16.97
CA SER A 370 -31.09 -16.24 -18.10
C SER A 370 -31.38 -15.63 -19.47
N VAL A 371 -30.37 -15.52 -20.35
CA VAL A 371 -30.48 -15.49 -21.83
C VAL A 371 -29.18 -16.10 -22.42
N PRO A 372 -29.23 -16.94 -23.47
CA PRO A 372 -28.08 -17.73 -23.90
C PRO A 372 -27.24 -17.08 -25.03
N VAL A 373 -25.97 -17.49 -25.08
CA VAL A 373 -24.99 -17.42 -26.20
C VAL A 373 -24.27 -16.08 -26.45
N ALA A 374 -23.04 -15.95 -25.94
CA ALA A 374 -21.79 -15.79 -26.72
C ALA A 374 -20.58 -15.56 -25.77
N ASP A 375 -19.57 -16.40 -25.90
CA ASP A 375 -18.45 -16.68 -24.97
C ASP A 375 -17.34 -15.60 -24.87
N SER A 376 -17.64 -14.31 -25.05
CA SER A 376 -16.60 -13.28 -25.25
C SER A 376 -16.08 -12.58 -23.99
N SER A 377 -16.77 -12.67 -22.84
CA SER A 377 -16.45 -11.84 -21.66
C SER A 377 -15.33 -12.38 -20.76
N GLN A 378 -15.01 -13.68 -20.84
CA GLN A 378 -13.92 -14.30 -20.06
C GLN A 378 -12.55 -14.06 -20.71
N GLN A 379 -12.43 -14.19 -22.04
CA GLN A 379 -11.18 -13.92 -22.78
C GLN A 379 -10.76 -12.44 -22.72
N LEU A 380 -11.71 -11.50 -22.62
CA LEU A 380 -11.42 -10.07 -22.45
C LEU A 380 -10.72 -9.74 -21.12
N ARG A 381 -10.90 -10.55 -20.07
CA ARG A 381 -10.34 -10.31 -18.74
C ARG A 381 -9.03 -11.03 -18.45
N GLU A 382 -8.73 -12.11 -19.17
CA GLU A 382 -7.64 -13.00 -18.77
C GLU A 382 -6.25 -12.48 -19.12
N ASP A 383 -6.04 -11.76 -20.22
CA ASP A 383 -4.68 -11.41 -20.66
C ASP A 383 -4.12 -10.08 -20.13
N ALA A 384 -4.99 -9.15 -19.72
CA ALA A 384 -4.57 -7.79 -19.33
C ALA A 384 -3.71 -7.73 -18.04
N ALA A 385 -3.62 -8.85 -17.31
CA ALA A 385 -2.79 -9.04 -16.12
C ALA A 385 -1.84 -10.26 -16.20
N GLN A 386 -1.66 -10.86 -17.39
CA GLN A 386 -0.86 -12.08 -17.60
C GLN A 386 0.42 -11.82 -18.41
N ASN A 387 1.15 -10.74 -18.15
CA ASN A 387 2.57 -10.77 -18.49
C ASN A 387 3.30 -11.53 -17.35
N PRO A 388 3.94 -12.68 -17.61
CA PRO A 388 4.70 -13.41 -16.60
C PRO A 388 5.85 -12.60 -15.98
N LEU A 389 6.26 -11.50 -16.60
CA LEU A 389 7.27 -10.55 -16.10
C LEU A 389 6.67 -9.27 -15.48
N SER A 390 5.36 -9.02 -15.59
CA SER A 390 4.72 -7.90 -14.88
C SER A 390 4.44 -8.29 -13.44
N PRO A 391 4.78 -7.44 -12.44
CA PRO A 391 4.32 -7.65 -11.08
C PRO A 391 2.78 -7.66 -11.09
N PRO A 392 2.13 -8.63 -10.43
CA PRO A 392 0.67 -8.74 -10.44
C PRO A 392 0.05 -7.51 -9.75
N THR A 393 -0.54 -6.60 -10.52
CA THR A 393 -1.14 -5.36 -10.01
C THR A 393 -2.53 -5.54 -9.37
N LYS A 394 -3.08 -6.77 -9.33
CA LYS A 394 -4.22 -7.13 -8.45
C LYS A 394 -4.09 -8.57 -7.93
N PRO A 395 -4.61 -8.86 -6.72
CA PRO A 395 -4.55 -10.19 -6.10
C PRO A 395 -5.59 -11.12 -6.75
N PHE A 396 -5.39 -11.50 -8.00
CA PHE A 396 -6.05 -12.69 -8.53
C PHE A 396 -5.09 -13.85 -8.27
N LEU A 397 -5.27 -14.51 -7.11
CA LEU A 397 -4.75 -15.84 -6.89
C LEU A 397 -5.46 -16.74 -7.91
N LYS A 398 -4.83 -17.04 -9.06
CA LYS A 398 -5.22 -18.23 -9.82
C LYS A 398 -5.03 -19.41 -8.86
N GLU A 399 -6.13 -20.05 -8.44
CA GLU A 399 -6.05 -21.28 -7.66
C GLU A 399 -5.26 -22.28 -8.49
N GLN A 400 -4.06 -22.65 -8.03
CA GLN A 400 -3.31 -23.71 -8.68
C GLN A 400 -4.12 -25.00 -8.50
N PRO A 401 -4.50 -25.68 -9.59
CA PRO A 401 -5.21 -26.94 -9.48
C PRO A 401 -4.35 -27.89 -8.64
N VAL A 402 -4.93 -28.49 -7.61
CA VAL A 402 -4.24 -29.49 -6.79
C VAL A 402 -4.40 -30.81 -7.54
N ARG A 403 -3.30 -31.54 -7.77
CA ARG A 403 -3.40 -32.90 -8.35
C ARG A 403 -4.20 -33.79 -7.39
N ASN A 404 -4.81 -34.85 -7.93
CA ASN A 404 -5.60 -35.81 -7.14
C ASN A 404 -4.82 -36.48 -5.98
N ASP A 405 -3.50 -36.32 -5.94
CA ASP A 405 -2.59 -36.80 -4.88
C ASP A 405 -2.34 -35.78 -3.75
N GLY A 406 -2.99 -34.61 -3.77
CA GLY A 406 -2.87 -33.58 -2.72
C GLY A 406 -1.62 -32.71 -2.82
N VAL A 407 -0.79 -32.89 -3.86
CA VAL A 407 0.36 -32.03 -4.15
C VAL A 407 -0.09 -30.85 -5.03
N GLN A 408 0.40 -29.64 -4.73
CA GLN A 408 0.18 -28.48 -5.60
C GLN A 408 0.68 -28.84 -7.01
N ALA A 409 -0.18 -28.74 -8.03
CA ALA A 409 0.32 -28.87 -9.39
C ALA A 409 1.36 -27.78 -9.61
N PRO A 410 2.45 -28.08 -10.33
CA PRO A 410 3.40 -27.05 -10.74
C PRO A 410 2.64 -25.89 -11.41
N PRO A 411 3.15 -24.65 -11.34
CA PRO A 411 2.55 -23.54 -12.07
C PRO A 411 2.25 -23.97 -13.51
N PRO A 412 1.07 -23.66 -14.05
CA PRO A 412 0.74 -24.07 -15.40
C PRO A 412 1.83 -23.54 -16.33
N VAL A 413 2.45 -24.44 -17.10
CA VAL A 413 3.30 -24.02 -18.21
C VAL A 413 2.34 -23.47 -19.25
N VAL A 414 2.27 -22.13 -19.33
CA VAL A 414 1.45 -21.47 -20.34
C VAL A 414 2.27 -21.40 -21.61
N HIS A 415 1.85 -22.14 -22.63
CA HIS A 415 2.44 -22.06 -23.96
C HIS A 415 1.69 -21.01 -24.76
N TYR A 416 2.37 -19.96 -25.17
CA TYR A 416 1.83 -18.97 -26.09
C TYR A 416 2.32 -19.31 -27.50
N ASN A 417 1.39 -19.61 -28.40
CA ASN A 417 1.72 -19.73 -29.82
C ASN A 417 1.69 -18.34 -30.46
N LEU A 418 2.86 -17.71 -30.55
CA LEU A 418 2.98 -16.37 -31.13
C LEU A 418 2.83 -16.37 -32.65
N ASN A 419 3.04 -17.52 -33.32
CA ASN A 419 2.92 -17.64 -34.77
C ASN A 419 1.46 -17.54 -35.27
N SER A 420 0.48 -17.63 -34.38
CA SER A 420 -0.95 -17.45 -34.71
C SER A 420 -1.46 -16.03 -34.47
N LEU A 421 -0.64 -15.12 -33.95
CA LEU A 421 -1.01 -13.70 -33.90
C LEU A 421 -0.85 -13.10 -35.27
N THR A 422 -1.96 -12.64 -35.83
CA THR A 422 -1.98 -11.87 -37.07
C THR A 422 -2.19 -10.40 -36.74
N SER A 423 -1.47 -9.55 -37.45
CA SER A 423 -1.73 -8.11 -37.55
C SER A 423 -2.33 -7.86 -38.94
N THR A 424 -3.49 -7.20 -38.99
CA THR A 424 -4.24 -7.00 -40.24
C THR A 424 -4.54 -5.52 -40.49
N ASP A 425 -4.99 -5.24 -41.71
CA ASP A 425 -5.46 -3.91 -42.14
C ASP A 425 -6.79 -3.48 -41.49
N ASN A 426 -7.48 -4.39 -40.80
CA ASN A 426 -8.72 -4.13 -40.06
C ASN A 426 -8.60 -4.49 -38.58
N ALA A 427 -7.55 -4.00 -37.93
CA ALA A 427 -7.23 -4.29 -36.53
C ALA A 427 -8.43 -4.12 -35.57
N ALA A 428 -9.19 -3.02 -35.70
CA ALA A 428 -10.34 -2.74 -34.85
C ALA A 428 -11.48 -3.76 -35.04
N GLY A 429 -11.79 -4.13 -36.30
CA GLY A 429 -12.83 -5.09 -36.62
C GLY A 429 -12.48 -6.53 -36.21
N MET A 430 -11.18 -6.86 -36.22
CA MET A 430 -10.64 -8.15 -35.81
C MET A 430 -10.38 -8.26 -34.30
N GLY A 431 -10.59 -7.19 -33.53
CA GLY A 431 -10.36 -7.17 -32.09
C GLY A 431 -8.89 -7.25 -31.69
N GLU A 432 -7.99 -6.78 -32.55
CA GLU A 432 -6.54 -6.81 -32.32
C GLU A 432 -6.14 -5.87 -31.19
N ARG A 433 -5.17 -6.28 -30.37
CA ARG A 433 -4.74 -5.49 -29.21
C ARG A 433 -3.58 -4.57 -29.56
N VAL A 434 -3.66 -3.35 -29.05
CA VAL A 434 -2.69 -2.28 -29.30
C VAL A 434 -2.02 -1.89 -27.99
N LEU A 435 -0.70 -1.81 -28.00
CA LEU A 435 0.11 -1.35 -26.88
C LEU A 435 0.66 0.04 -27.19
N ILE A 436 0.18 1.07 -26.49
CA ILE A 436 0.72 2.43 -26.58
C ILE A 436 1.88 2.58 -25.62
N LEU A 437 3.06 2.98 -26.10
CA LEU A 437 4.26 3.13 -25.29
C LEU A 437 4.75 4.58 -25.29
N THR A 438 4.90 5.14 -24.10
CA THR A 438 5.23 6.56 -23.91
C THR A 438 6.34 6.76 -22.88
N PRO A 439 7.55 7.15 -23.31
CA PRO A 439 8.55 7.74 -22.42
C PRO A 439 8.04 9.08 -21.91
N LEU A 440 7.93 9.23 -20.58
CA LEU A 440 7.27 10.38 -19.96
C LEU A 440 8.24 11.13 -19.05
N ALA A 441 8.80 12.24 -19.55
CA ALA A 441 9.63 13.14 -18.74
C ALA A 441 8.80 14.23 -18.04
N ARG A 442 7.80 14.78 -18.75
CA ARG A 442 6.82 15.76 -18.27
C ARG A 442 5.43 15.29 -18.67
N PHE A 443 4.42 15.62 -17.87
CA PHE A 443 3.03 15.25 -18.15
C PHE A 443 2.24 16.45 -18.68
N TYR A 444 1.69 16.30 -19.88
CA TYR A 444 0.82 17.29 -20.52
C TYR A 444 -0.64 16.80 -20.45
N PRO A 445 -1.56 17.57 -19.85
CA PRO A 445 -2.98 17.23 -19.85
C PRO A 445 -3.56 17.04 -21.25
N GLU A 446 -3.07 17.82 -22.23
CA GLU A 446 -3.46 17.75 -23.63
C GLU A 446 -3.08 16.43 -24.28
N PHE A 447 -1.91 15.86 -23.92
CA PHE A 447 -1.53 14.51 -24.35
C PHE A 447 -2.51 13.47 -23.83
N TRP A 448 -2.89 13.54 -22.54
CA TRP A 448 -3.86 12.58 -21.98
C TRP A 448 -5.22 12.69 -22.67
N ALA A 449 -5.72 13.92 -22.88
CA ALA A 449 -6.95 14.16 -23.63
C ALA A 449 -6.86 13.67 -25.09
N ASN A 450 -5.68 13.75 -25.70
CA ASN A 450 -5.40 13.23 -27.03
C ASN A 450 -5.45 11.69 -27.09
N VAL A 451 -5.03 11.00 -26.04
CA VAL A 451 -5.14 9.54 -25.94
C VAL A 451 -6.59 9.12 -25.66
N GLU A 452 -7.30 9.83 -24.78
CA GLU A 452 -8.71 9.54 -24.45
C GLU A 452 -9.69 9.74 -25.61
N LYS A 453 -9.37 10.61 -26.58
CA LYS A 453 -10.23 10.87 -27.73
C LYS A 453 -10.06 9.86 -28.88
N LEU A 454 -9.11 8.92 -28.76
CA LEU A 454 -8.88 7.91 -29.79
C LEU A 454 -10.13 7.06 -29.96
N SER A 455 -10.50 6.81 -31.21
CA SER A 455 -11.72 6.08 -31.57
C SER A 455 -11.54 4.56 -31.52
N TYR A 456 -10.31 4.08 -31.31
CA TYR A 456 -10.02 2.65 -31.18
C TYR A 456 -10.60 2.15 -29.85
N PRO A 457 -11.21 0.95 -29.78
CA PRO A 457 -11.84 0.49 -28.53
C PRO A 457 -10.85 0.46 -27.36
N HIS A 458 -11.10 1.26 -26.31
CA HIS A 458 -10.17 1.37 -25.18
C HIS A 458 -9.93 0.04 -24.47
N ALA A 459 -10.92 -0.87 -24.50
CA ALA A 459 -10.79 -2.23 -23.98
C ALA A 459 -9.74 -3.11 -24.72
N LEU A 460 -9.25 -2.67 -25.88
CA LEU A 460 -8.19 -3.32 -26.66
C LEU A 460 -6.87 -2.55 -26.60
N ILE A 461 -6.83 -1.42 -25.88
CA ILE A 461 -5.64 -0.57 -25.73
C ILE A 461 -5.02 -0.80 -24.36
N SER A 462 -3.77 -1.24 -24.36
CA SER A 462 -2.90 -1.21 -23.18
C SER A 462 -1.93 -0.04 -23.29
N ILE A 463 -1.61 0.62 -22.18
CA ILE A 463 -0.68 1.76 -22.18
C ILE A 463 0.49 1.48 -21.23
N GLY A 464 1.71 1.68 -21.72
CA GLY A 464 2.95 1.59 -20.95
C GLY A 464 3.64 2.94 -20.85
N PHE A 465 3.92 3.39 -19.63
CA PHE A 465 4.72 4.58 -19.36
C PHE A 465 6.08 4.20 -18.77
N ILE A 466 7.13 4.93 -19.11
CA ILE A 466 8.40 4.87 -18.38
C ILE A 466 8.84 6.28 -17.97
N VAL A 467 9.12 6.46 -16.67
CA VAL A 467 9.40 7.79 -16.07
C VAL A 467 10.76 7.82 -15.37
N PRO A 468 11.59 8.84 -15.61
CA PRO A 468 12.86 9.03 -14.90
C PRO A 468 12.65 9.28 -13.39
N ARG A 469 13.64 8.93 -12.56
CA ARG A 469 13.61 9.19 -11.11
C ARG A 469 14.08 10.61 -10.75
N THR A 470 13.56 11.61 -11.44
CA THR A 470 13.84 13.03 -11.18
C THR A 470 12.69 13.70 -10.42
N LYS A 471 12.90 14.95 -9.98
CA LYS A 471 11.86 15.76 -9.37
C LYS A 471 10.70 15.97 -10.35
N GLU A 472 11.02 16.30 -11.60
CA GLU A 472 10.06 16.49 -12.69
C GLU A 472 9.32 15.19 -12.99
N GLY A 473 10.03 14.06 -13.03
CA GLY A 473 9.42 12.74 -13.22
C GLY A 473 8.49 12.33 -12.08
N ASN A 474 8.78 12.69 -10.83
CA ASN A 474 7.86 12.47 -9.70
C ASN A 474 6.58 13.30 -9.84
N THR A 475 6.70 14.56 -10.24
CA THR A 475 5.54 15.42 -10.53
C THR A 475 4.72 14.86 -11.70
N ALA A 476 5.38 14.39 -12.75
CA ALA A 476 4.72 13.77 -13.90
C ALA A 476 3.95 12.50 -13.52
N VAL A 477 4.52 11.62 -12.67
CA VAL A 477 3.80 10.44 -12.16
C VAL A 477 2.57 10.83 -11.35
N ALA A 478 2.69 11.79 -10.43
CA ALA A 478 1.56 12.20 -9.61
C ALA A 478 0.40 12.75 -10.46
N ALA A 479 0.71 13.59 -11.46
CA ALA A 479 -0.28 14.13 -12.38
C ALA A 479 -0.89 13.04 -13.30
N LEU A 480 -0.07 12.13 -13.80
CA LEU A 480 -0.51 10.98 -14.58
C LEU A 480 -1.44 10.06 -13.76
N GLU A 481 -1.08 9.73 -12.52
CA GLU A 481 -1.91 8.90 -11.64
C GLU A 481 -3.27 9.54 -11.34
N GLU A 482 -3.31 10.87 -11.18
CA GLU A 482 -4.57 11.60 -11.03
C GLU A 482 -5.44 11.48 -12.29
N ALA A 483 -4.85 11.66 -13.47
CA ALA A 483 -5.56 11.51 -14.75
C ALA A 483 -6.08 10.07 -14.95
N ILE A 484 -5.23 9.07 -14.73
CA ILE A 484 -5.57 7.65 -14.81
C ILE A 484 -6.72 7.32 -13.85
N SER A 485 -6.67 7.82 -12.62
CA SER A 485 -7.71 7.59 -11.62
C SER A 485 -9.08 8.08 -12.10
N LYS A 486 -9.14 9.25 -12.74
CA LYS A 486 -10.37 9.80 -13.33
C LYS A 486 -10.90 8.90 -14.46
N THR A 487 -10.06 8.49 -15.40
CA THR A 487 -10.47 7.67 -16.55
C THR A 487 -10.86 6.24 -16.14
N GLN A 488 -10.05 5.59 -15.29
CA GLN A 488 -10.23 4.20 -14.88
C GLN A 488 -11.36 4.01 -13.86
N SER A 489 -11.77 5.06 -13.14
CA SER A 489 -12.96 5.05 -12.28
C SER A 489 -14.27 5.34 -13.04
N GLY A 490 -14.18 5.88 -14.27
CA GLY A 490 -15.30 6.20 -15.15
C GLY A 490 -16.03 4.98 -15.75
N PRO A 491 -16.92 5.19 -16.73
CA PRO A 491 -17.66 4.11 -17.42
C PRO A 491 -16.74 3.05 -18.02
N VAL A 492 -17.17 1.78 -18.07
CA VAL A 492 -16.34 0.65 -18.53
C VAL A 492 -15.81 0.86 -19.96
N ASP A 493 -16.62 1.42 -20.85
CA ASP A 493 -16.26 1.64 -22.25
C ASP A 493 -15.17 2.72 -22.44
N SER A 494 -15.00 3.59 -21.44
CA SER A 494 -13.95 4.62 -21.44
C SER A 494 -12.63 4.12 -20.85
N ARG A 495 -12.60 2.92 -20.24
CA ARG A 495 -11.40 2.40 -19.56
C ARG A 495 -10.47 1.71 -20.55
N PHE A 496 -9.19 2.02 -20.43
CA PHE A 496 -8.12 1.27 -21.11
C PHE A 496 -7.99 -0.14 -20.51
N ALA A 497 -7.61 -1.11 -21.35
CA ALA A 497 -7.45 -2.52 -20.99
C ALA A 497 -6.48 -2.73 -19.82
N SER A 498 -5.33 -2.04 -19.88
CA SER A 498 -4.37 -1.98 -18.78
C SER A 498 -3.47 -0.75 -18.91
N ILE A 499 -2.97 -0.27 -17.78
CA ILE A 499 -1.99 0.83 -17.75
C ILE A 499 -0.84 0.41 -16.83
N SER A 500 0.38 0.47 -17.33
CA SER A 500 1.61 0.11 -16.61
C SER A 500 2.51 1.34 -16.51
N ILE A 501 3.00 1.65 -15.31
CA ILE A 501 3.95 2.75 -15.08
C ILE A 501 5.25 2.15 -14.57
N LEU A 502 6.31 2.30 -15.36
CA LEU A 502 7.66 1.87 -15.03
C LEU A 502 8.49 3.06 -14.55
N ARG A 503 9.33 2.81 -13.55
CA ARG A 503 10.28 3.79 -13.03
C ARG A 503 11.68 3.40 -13.49
N GLN A 504 12.34 4.28 -14.24
CA GLN A 504 13.71 4.06 -14.70
C GLN A 504 14.63 3.73 -13.52
N ASP A 505 15.60 2.86 -13.71
CA ASP A 505 16.54 2.37 -12.70
C ASP A 505 17.98 2.89 -12.91
N PHE A 506 18.18 3.72 -13.93
CA PHE A 506 19.44 4.43 -14.22
C PHE A 506 19.24 5.94 -14.17
N ASP A 507 20.31 6.67 -13.83
CA ASP A 507 20.29 8.13 -13.76
C ASP A 507 20.32 8.77 -15.16
N PRO A 508 19.60 9.88 -15.38
CA PRO A 508 19.71 10.63 -16.63
C PRO A 508 21.14 11.15 -16.83
N PRO A 509 21.72 11.04 -18.03
CA PRO A 509 23.10 11.44 -18.28
C PRO A 509 23.31 12.97 -18.22
N LEU A 510 22.24 13.77 -18.37
CA LEU A 510 22.30 15.23 -18.36
C LEU A 510 21.57 15.79 -17.13
N GLN A 511 22.24 16.69 -16.41
CA GLN A 511 21.68 17.38 -15.24
C GLN A 511 20.67 18.48 -15.62
N SER A 512 20.85 19.15 -16.77
CA SER A 512 19.88 20.12 -17.29
C SER A 512 19.01 19.49 -18.38
N GLN A 513 17.71 19.82 -18.36
CA GLN A 513 16.71 19.45 -19.37
C GLN A 513 16.37 20.63 -20.31
N ASP A 514 17.11 21.73 -20.24
CA ASP A 514 16.89 22.89 -21.11
C ASP A 514 17.17 22.54 -22.58
N GLU A 515 16.32 22.99 -23.49
CA GLU A 515 16.41 22.71 -24.93
C GLU A 515 17.83 23.00 -25.49
N LYS A 516 18.37 24.19 -25.22
CA LYS A 516 19.72 24.58 -25.69
C LYS A 516 20.82 23.63 -25.23
N GLU A 517 20.73 23.06 -24.04
CA GLU A 517 21.69 22.09 -23.50
C GLU A 517 21.48 20.68 -24.08
N ARG A 518 20.22 20.30 -24.33
CA ARG A 518 19.84 19.03 -24.99
C ARG A 518 20.31 18.96 -26.44
N HIS A 519 20.32 20.10 -27.14
CA HIS A 519 20.68 20.20 -28.56
C HIS A 519 22.20 20.36 -28.81
N LYS A 520 23.06 20.33 -27.79
CA LYS A 520 24.52 20.32 -27.98
C LYS A 520 24.97 18.97 -28.55
N MET A 521 25.75 19.00 -29.64
CA MET A 521 26.23 17.80 -30.33
C MET A 521 26.96 16.82 -29.38
N ALA A 522 27.82 17.33 -28.49
CA ALA A 522 28.55 16.52 -27.50
C ALA A 522 27.64 15.74 -26.53
N ASN A 523 26.41 16.19 -26.31
CA ASN A 523 25.46 15.59 -25.39
C ASN A 523 24.49 14.61 -26.08
N GLN A 524 24.40 14.64 -27.43
CA GLN A 524 23.40 13.87 -28.17
C GLN A 524 23.60 12.37 -28.03
N LYS A 525 24.84 11.88 -28.11
CA LYS A 525 25.13 10.44 -28.00
C LYS A 525 24.63 9.86 -26.68
N ALA A 526 25.14 10.37 -25.54
CA ALA A 526 24.75 9.89 -24.22
C ALA A 526 23.25 10.02 -23.95
N ARG A 527 22.63 11.13 -24.38
CA ARG A 527 21.17 11.34 -24.26
C ARG A 527 20.38 10.29 -25.02
N ARG A 528 20.71 10.06 -26.30
CA ARG A 528 20.01 9.10 -27.16
C ARG A 528 20.21 7.67 -26.69
N GLU A 529 21.40 7.30 -26.21
CA GLU A 529 21.64 6.00 -25.59
C GLU A 529 20.74 5.77 -24.36
N SER A 530 20.62 6.78 -23.49
CA SER A 530 19.74 6.71 -22.32
C SER A 530 18.26 6.62 -22.68
N MET A 531 17.82 7.38 -23.69
CA MET A 531 16.45 7.30 -24.22
C MET A 531 16.17 5.91 -24.82
N SER A 532 17.14 5.36 -25.54
CA SER A 532 17.07 4.03 -26.13
C SER A 532 16.93 2.93 -25.08
N ARG A 533 17.72 2.99 -23.99
CA ARG A 533 17.57 2.08 -22.85
C ARG A 533 16.17 2.17 -22.23
N ALA A 534 15.62 3.38 -22.10
CA ALA A 534 14.28 3.57 -21.55
C ALA A 534 13.19 2.95 -22.45
N ARG A 535 13.25 3.20 -23.77
CA ARG A 535 12.32 2.60 -24.75
C ARG A 535 12.42 1.07 -24.73
N ASN A 536 13.63 0.52 -24.77
CA ASN A 536 13.82 -0.93 -24.71
C ASN A 536 13.29 -1.55 -23.42
N SER A 537 13.62 -0.98 -22.25
CA SER A 537 13.07 -1.45 -20.97
C SER A 537 11.55 -1.41 -20.95
N LEU A 538 10.95 -0.38 -21.55
CA LEU A 538 9.50 -0.24 -21.63
C LEU A 538 8.87 -1.34 -22.48
N VAL A 539 9.31 -1.52 -23.73
CA VAL A 539 8.72 -2.54 -24.62
C VAL A 539 8.97 -3.96 -24.10
N PHE A 540 10.17 -4.29 -23.63
CA PHE A 540 10.47 -5.64 -23.13
C PHE A 540 9.72 -6.00 -21.86
N THR A 541 9.31 -5.02 -21.06
CA THR A 541 8.54 -5.25 -19.83
C THR A 541 7.03 -5.26 -20.07
N THR A 542 6.54 -4.63 -21.14
CA THR A 542 5.09 -4.42 -21.34
C THR A 542 4.51 -5.17 -22.55
N LEU A 543 5.35 -5.62 -23.48
CA LEU A 543 4.91 -6.37 -24.65
C LEU A 543 4.34 -7.73 -24.22
N GLY A 544 3.02 -7.87 -24.39
CA GLY A 544 2.29 -9.09 -24.04
C GLY A 544 2.28 -10.12 -25.18
N PRO A 545 1.93 -11.38 -24.88
CA PRO A 545 1.78 -12.41 -25.90
C PRO A 545 0.62 -12.11 -26.85
N SER A 546 -0.44 -11.42 -26.42
CA SER A 546 -1.61 -11.10 -27.26
C SER A 546 -1.59 -9.72 -27.94
N THR A 547 -0.49 -8.97 -27.82
CA THR A 547 -0.33 -7.66 -28.49
C THR A 547 -0.09 -7.86 -30.00
N SER A 548 -0.90 -7.26 -30.86
CA SER A 548 -0.70 -7.30 -32.32
C SER A 548 0.09 -6.08 -32.82
N TRP A 549 -0.14 -4.93 -32.22
CA TRP A 549 0.46 -3.65 -32.63
C TRP A 549 1.05 -2.89 -31.45
N VAL A 550 2.16 -2.20 -31.70
CA VAL A 550 2.82 -1.30 -30.76
C VAL A 550 2.81 0.10 -31.36
N LEU A 551 2.17 1.05 -30.68
CA LEU A 551 2.19 2.47 -31.02
C LEU A 551 3.12 3.18 -30.05
N TRP A 552 4.30 3.56 -30.51
CA TRP A 552 5.12 4.54 -29.81
C TRP A 552 4.48 5.91 -29.98
N LEU A 553 4.21 6.59 -28.86
CA LEU A 553 3.62 7.92 -28.87
C LEU A 553 4.29 8.74 -27.77
N ASP A 554 5.07 9.74 -28.17
CA ASP A 554 5.76 10.60 -27.23
C ASP A 554 4.77 11.47 -26.44
N ALA A 555 5.11 11.76 -25.18
CA ALA A 555 4.25 12.49 -24.24
C ALA A 555 3.93 13.93 -24.66
N ASP A 556 4.69 14.44 -25.63
CA ASP A 556 4.58 15.80 -26.13
C ASP A 556 3.68 15.87 -27.38
N ILE A 557 3.11 14.75 -27.84
CA ILE A 557 2.14 14.70 -28.94
C ILE A 557 0.72 14.96 -28.42
N ILE A 558 0.28 16.20 -28.57
CA ILE A 558 -0.96 16.71 -27.97
C ILE A 558 -2.16 16.71 -28.92
N GLU A 559 -1.96 16.51 -30.23
CA GLU A 559 -3.05 16.48 -31.20
C GLU A 559 -2.78 15.44 -32.31
N THR A 560 -3.69 14.48 -32.41
CA THR A 560 -3.75 13.47 -33.47
C THR A 560 -5.17 13.35 -34.02
N PRO A 561 -5.36 12.82 -35.25
CA PRO A 561 -6.68 12.39 -35.71
C PRO A 561 -7.25 11.30 -34.79
N ARG A 562 -8.55 11.31 -34.53
CA ARG A 562 -9.19 10.33 -33.62
C ARG A 562 -9.05 8.89 -34.12
N SER A 563 -8.92 8.70 -35.42
CA SER A 563 -8.73 7.41 -36.09
C SER A 563 -7.27 6.98 -36.22
N LEU A 564 -6.33 7.63 -35.52
CA LEU A 564 -4.88 7.38 -35.64
C LEU A 564 -4.51 5.90 -35.74
N ILE A 565 -4.96 5.09 -34.79
CA ILE A 565 -4.61 3.66 -34.76
C ILE A 565 -5.22 2.95 -35.97
N GLN A 566 -6.49 3.19 -36.29
CA GLN A 566 -7.16 2.57 -37.43
C GLN A 566 -6.55 2.98 -38.77
N ASP A 567 -6.14 4.24 -38.90
CA ASP A 567 -5.56 4.75 -40.13
C ASP A 567 -4.16 4.17 -40.33
N LEU A 568 -3.32 4.13 -39.30
CA LEU A 568 -1.98 3.53 -39.39
C LEU A 568 -2.01 2.01 -39.61
N THR A 569 -2.90 1.28 -38.92
CA THR A 569 -3.02 -0.18 -39.08
C THR A 569 -3.56 -0.57 -40.46
N ARG A 570 -4.41 0.26 -41.09
CA ARG A 570 -4.94 0.02 -42.44
C ARG A 570 -3.87 -0.12 -43.53
N HIS A 571 -2.69 0.45 -43.32
CA HIS A 571 -1.57 0.32 -44.26
C HIS A 571 -0.88 -1.06 -44.20
N ASP A 572 -1.14 -1.85 -43.15
CA ASP A 572 -0.60 -3.19 -42.95
C ASP A 572 0.93 -3.31 -43.05
N LYS A 573 1.65 -2.21 -42.74
CA LYS A 573 3.12 -2.17 -42.81
C LYS A 573 3.77 -2.66 -41.52
N PRO A 574 4.97 -3.27 -41.59
CA PRO A 574 5.72 -3.66 -40.39
C PRO A 574 6.05 -2.48 -39.48
N VAL A 575 6.46 -1.36 -40.08
CA VAL A 575 6.80 -0.11 -39.40
C VAL A 575 6.25 1.04 -40.24
N ILE A 576 5.47 1.93 -39.62
CA ILE A 576 4.92 3.11 -40.29
C ILE A 576 4.90 4.34 -39.37
N VAL A 577 5.37 5.48 -39.89
CA VAL A 577 5.48 6.76 -39.16
C VAL A 577 4.65 7.87 -39.84
N PRO A 578 3.71 8.53 -39.15
CA PRO A 578 3.10 9.77 -39.62
C PRO A 578 4.05 10.96 -39.55
N ASN A 579 3.74 12.03 -40.27
CA ASN A 579 4.53 13.26 -40.26
C ASN A 579 4.20 14.13 -39.04
N CYS A 580 5.22 14.60 -38.33
CA CYS A 580 5.04 15.37 -37.10
C CYS A 580 5.34 16.85 -37.30
N PHE A 581 4.34 17.68 -37.02
CA PHE A 581 4.37 19.14 -37.13
C PHE A 581 4.18 19.77 -35.76
N GLN A 582 4.40 21.09 -35.69
CA GLN A 582 4.15 21.87 -34.49
C GLN A 582 3.32 23.09 -34.87
N ARG A 583 2.25 23.34 -34.12
CA ARG A 583 1.45 24.56 -34.25
C ARG A 583 2.09 25.65 -33.41
N TYR A 584 2.25 26.84 -33.96
CA TYR A 584 2.80 27.98 -33.24
C TYR A 584 2.10 29.28 -33.64
N TYR A 585 2.16 30.29 -32.79
CA TYR A 585 1.69 31.62 -33.14
C TYR A 585 2.81 32.38 -33.86
N ASN A 586 2.63 32.65 -35.15
CA ASN A 586 3.59 33.37 -35.96
C ASN A 586 3.44 34.87 -35.68
N THR A 587 4.46 35.47 -35.06
CA THR A 587 4.47 36.89 -34.67
C THR A 587 4.52 37.83 -35.85
N ASP A 588 5.09 37.39 -36.97
CA ASP A 588 5.27 38.21 -38.17
C ASP A 588 3.97 38.30 -38.98
N THR A 589 3.27 37.16 -39.13
CA THR A 589 1.98 37.09 -39.83
C THR A 589 0.77 37.31 -38.92
N LYS A 590 0.99 37.37 -37.60
CA LYS A 590 -0.03 37.50 -36.53
C LYS A 590 -1.15 36.46 -36.64
N ARG A 591 -0.80 35.24 -37.03
CA ARG A 591 -1.74 34.11 -37.21
C ARG A 591 -1.14 32.84 -36.64
N ASN A 592 -2.00 31.88 -36.29
CA ASN A 592 -1.57 30.52 -36.01
C ASN A 592 -1.05 29.89 -37.29
N ASP A 593 0.14 29.28 -37.20
CA ASP A 593 0.86 28.70 -38.32
C ASP A 593 1.39 27.30 -37.93
N VAL A 594 1.89 26.55 -38.91
CA VAL A 594 2.44 25.21 -38.73
C VAL A 594 3.87 25.13 -39.26
N ARG A 595 4.74 24.44 -38.52
CA ARG A 595 6.11 24.14 -38.97
C ARG A 595 6.42 22.65 -38.82
N PRO A 596 7.28 22.09 -39.68
CA PRO A 596 7.79 20.74 -39.47
C PRO A 596 8.55 20.66 -38.14
N TYR A 597 8.44 19.52 -37.47
CA TYR A 597 9.07 19.30 -36.16
C TYR A 597 10.04 18.11 -36.18
N ASP A 598 9.59 16.96 -36.66
CA ASP A 598 10.40 15.74 -36.63
C ASP A 598 11.19 15.55 -37.93
N PHE A 599 12.50 15.78 -37.86
CA PHE A 599 13.42 15.55 -38.96
C PHE A 599 14.02 14.14 -38.96
N ASN A 600 13.62 13.26 -38.03
CA ASN A 600 14.23 11.94 -37.89
C ASN A 600 13.63 10.86 -38.81
N SER A 601 12.73 11.24 -39.72
CA SER A 601 12.15 10.39 -40.75
C SER A 601 12.67 10.80 -42.13
N TRP A 602 13.43 9.93 -42.79
CA TRP A 602 14.15 10.30 -44.01
C TRP A 602 14.46 9.13 -44.94
N ILE A 603 14.86 9.46 -46.17
CA ILE A 603 15.49 8.57 -47.14
C ILE A 603 16.99 8.92 -47.20
N ASP A 604 17.85 7.90 -47.12
CA ASP A 604 19.30 8.11 -47.10
C ASP A 604 19.79 8.67 -48.43
N SER A 605 20.83 9.51 -48.36
CA SER A 605 21.55 10.00 -49.54
C SER A 605 22.86 9.22 -49.71
N SER A 606 23.42 9.23 -50.92
CA SER A 606 24.76 8.70 -51.16
C SER A 606 25.83 9.40 -50.33
N THR A 607 25.63 10.69 -50.02
CA THR A 607 26.54 11.48 -49.18
C THR A 607 26.50 11.01 -47.73
N ALA A 608 25.31 10.77 -47.18
CA ALA A 608 25.15 10.24 -45.82
C ALA A 608 25.79 8.86 -45.66
N GLN A 609 25.64 7.99 -46.68
CA GLN A 609 26.27 6.67 -46.70
C GLN A 609 27.80 6.78 -46.74
N SER A 610 28.34 7.61 -47.64
CA SER A 610 29.80 7.82 -47.74
C SER A 610 30.38 8.42 -46.46
N LEU A 611 29.62 9.29 -45.78
CA LEU A 611 30.03 9.86 -44.50
C LEU A 611 30.06 8.78 -43.41
N ALA A 612 29.03 7.93 -43.34
CA ALA A 612 28.99 6.79 -42.42
C ALA A 612 30.19 5.86 -42.62
N ASP A 613 30.51 5.52 -43.88
CA ASP A 613 31.61 4.60 -44.22
C ASP A 613 33.00 5.14 -43.82
N ALA A 614 33.13 6.46 -43.68
CA ALA A 614 34.37 7.14 -43.28
C ALA A 614 34.49 7.37 -41.76
N MET A 615 33.44 7.08 -40.98
CA MET A 615 33.39 7.34 -39.54
C MET A 615 33.98 6.18 -38.72
N ASP A 616 34.49 6.50 -37.53
CA ASP A 616 34.91 5.48 -36.59
C ASP A 616 33.69 4.66 -36.08
N PRO A 617 33.86 3.38 -35.72
CA PRO A 617 32.73 2.50 -35.33
C PRO A 617 31.87 3.04 -34.17
N ASP A 618 32.45 3.86 -33.30
CA ASP A 618 31.78 4.43 -32.14
C ASP A 618 31.12 5.80 -32.42
N GLU A 619 31.29 6.37 -33.61
CA GLU A 619 30.70 7.66 -33.97
C GLU A 619 29.27 7.51 -34.47
N ILE A 620 28.48 8.58 -34.29
CA ILE A 620 27.07 8.62 -34.70
C ILE A 620 26.81 9.77 -35.67
N LEU A 621 26.02 9.48 -36.71
CA LEU A 621 25.48 10.48 -37.62
C LEU A 621 24.31 11.19 -36.94
N LEU A 622 24.34 12.53 -36.98
CA LEU A 622 23.29 13.37 -36.42
C LEU A 622 22.73 14.29 -37.49
N GLU A 623 21.42 14.29 -37.66
CA GLU A 623 20.73 15.16 -38.60
C GLU A 623 20.62 16.60 -38.04
N GLY A 624 20.66 17.60 -38.93
CA GLY A 624 20.43 19.00 -38.58
C GLY A 624 21.63 19.78 -38.03
N TYR A 625 22.84 19.20 -38.05
CA TYR A 625 24.09 19.88 -37.69
C TYR A 625 24.84 20.32 -38.96
N TYR A 626 25.21 21.60 -39.04
CA TYR A 626 25.94 22.16 -40.18
C TYR A 626 27.30 21.48 -40.39
N GLU A 627 27.90 21.04 -39.28
CA GLU A 627 29.17 20.31 -39.24
C GLU A 627 29.08 18.92 -39.88
N MET A 628 27.87 18.38 -40.07
CA MET A 628 27.64 17.01 -40.54
C MET A 628 26.54 16.99 -41.63
N PRO A 629 26.79 17.54 -42.83
CA PRO A 629 25.77 17.71 -43.86
C PRO A 629 25.44 16.37 -44.53
N THR A 630 24.39 15.71 -44.07
CA THR A 630 23.96 14.39 -44.57
C THR A 630 23.24 14.47 -45.92
N TYR A 631 22.63 15.60 -46.26
CA TYR A 631 21.78 15.79 -47.45
C TYR A 631 20.69 14.73 -47.61
N ARG A 632 20.17 14.20 -46.50
CA ARG A 632 19.06 13.24 -46.52
C ARG A 632 17.78 13.90 -46.97
N SER A 633 16.92 13.12 -47.63
CA SER A 633 15.60 13.61 -48.01
C SER A 633 14.65 13.44 -46.82
N LEU A 634 14.28 14.55 -46.18
CA LEU A 634 13.49 14.53 -44.94
C LEU A 634 11.98 14.49 -45.25
N MET A 635 11.27 13.53 -44.66
CA MET A 635 9.82 13.37 -44.85
C MET A 635 9.05 14.63 -44.40
N ALA A 636 9.56 15.34 -43.40
CA ALA A 636 9.09 16.64 -42.93
C ALA A 636 8.79 17.64 -44.06
N TYR A 637 9.54 17.59 -45.16
CA TYR A 637 9.40 18.50 -46.32
C TYR A 637 8.75 17.85 -47.56
N MET A 638 8.34 16.59 -47.47
CA MET A 638 7.72 15.85 -48.59
C MET A 638 6.20 15.98 -48.65
N ALA A 639 5.62 16.65 -47.65
CA ALA A 639 4.18 16.84 -47.53
C ALA A 639 3.63 17.75 -48.65
N ASP A 640 2.59 17.31 -49.34
CA ASP A 640 1.81 18.14 -50.25
C ASP A 640 0.87 19.04 -49.42
N GLN A 641 1.26 20.30 -49.27
CA GLN A 641 0.46 21.28 -48.53
C GLN A 641 -0.78 21.75 -49.31
N THR A 642 -0.87 21.47 -50.61
CA THR A 642 -1.97 21.94 -51.46
C THR A 642 -3.10 20.93 -51.56
N ASN A 643 -2.78 19.64 -51.66
CA ASN A 643 -3.75 18.55 -51.70
C ASN A 643 -3.19 17.31 -50.98
N PRO A 644 -3.18 17.31 -49.63
CA PRO A 644 -2.59 16.23 -48.86
C PRO A 644 -3.37 14.92 -49.06
N ASP A 645 -2.67 13.85 -49.45
CA ASP A 645 -3.22 12.49 -49.48
C ASP A 645 -2.75 11.72 -48.24
N PRO A 646 -3.56 11.61 -47.17
CA PRO A 646 -3.16 10.96 -45.92
C PRO A 646 -2.84 9.46 -46.08
N ARG A 647 -3.09 8.86 -47.25
CA ARG A 647 -2.75 7.46 -47.55
C ARG A 647 -1.47 7.31 -48.36
N ARG A 648 -0.84 8.40 -48.78
CA ARG A 648 0.41 8.35 -49.54
C ARG A 648 1.50 7.72 -48.69
N GLU A 649 2.05 6.62 -49.17
CA GLU A 649 3.15 5.89 -48.53
C GLU A 649 4.48 6.21 -49.23
N ILE A 650 5.54 6.33 -48.44
CA ILE A 650 6.92 6.35 -48.94
C ILE A 650 7.76 5.37 -48.13
N GLU A 651 8.71 4.70 -48.77
CA GLU A 651 9.69 3.88 -48.04
C GLU A 651 10.78 4.79 -47.46
N LEU A 652 11.19 4.52 -46.22
CA LEU A 652 12.14 5.32 -45.45
C LEU A 652 13.36 4.50 -45.03
N ASP A 653 14.48 5.17 -44.80
CA ASP A 653 15.72 4.61 -44.23
C ASP A 653 15.91 4.90 -42.74
N GLY A 654 15.26 5.96 -42.25
CA GLY A 654 15.19 6.34 -40.83
C GLY A 654 13.75 6.70 -40.44
N VAL A 655 13.39 6.49 -39.18
CA VAL A 655 12.09 6.88 -38.62
C VAL A 655 12.25 7.62 -37.32
N GLY A 656 11.37 8.59 -37.11
CA GLY A 656 11.24 9.29 -35.85
C GLY A 656 10.43 8.50 -34.81
N GLY A 657 10.63 8.86 -33.54
CA GLY A 657 9.95 8.26 -32.40
C GLY A 657 8.71 9.00 -31.91
N THR A 658 8.37 10.15 -32.52
CA THR A 658 7.29 11.04 -32.06
C THR A 658 5.93 10.33 -32.04
N ALA A 659 5.56 9.72 -33.16
CA ALA A 659 4.49 8.75 -33.25
C ALA A 659 4.92 7.66 -34.24
N LEU A 660 4.97 6.40 -33.83
CA LEU A 660 5.48 5.30 -34.66
C LEU A 660 4.68 4.03 -34.40
N MET A 661 4.02 3.51 -35.44
CA MET A 661 3.28 2.26 -35.37
C MET A 661 4.15 1.10 -35.87
N VAL A 662 4.21 0.03 -35.09
CA VAL A 662 5.06 -1.14 -35.33
C VAL A 662 4.24 -2.41 -35.11
N LYS A 663 4.32 -3.37 -36.05
CA LYS A 663 3.79 -4.72 -35.81
C LYS A 663 4.57 -5.36 -34.67
N ALA A 664 3.87 -5.96 -33.71
CA ALA A 664 4.51 -6.53 -32.52
C ALA A 664 5.59 -7.58 -32.86
N ASP A 665 5.46 -8.26 -34.00
CA ASP A 665 6.40 -9.28 -34.48
C ASP A 665 7.79 -8.69 -34.82
N VAL A 666 7.85 -7.43 -35.27
CA VAL A 666 9.12 -6.74 -35.53
C VAL A 666 9.95 -6.65 -34.24
N HIS A 667 9.31 -6.33 -33.11
CA HIS A 667 9.98 -6.33 -31.80
C HIS A 667 10.29 -7.74 -31.28
N ARG A 668 9.42 -8.72 -31.55
CA ARG A 668 9.63 -10.12 -31.14
C ARG A 668 10.80 -10.79 -31.87
N ASP A 669 11.02 -10.41 -33.13
CA ASP A 669 12.15 -10.86 -33.94
C ASP A 669 13.47 -10.19 -33.53
N GLY A 670 13.43 -9.24 -32.59
CA GLY A 670 14.59 -8.64 -31.96
C GLY A 670 14.88 -7.20 -32.39
N ALA A 671 14.01 -6.56 -33.18
CA ALA A 671 14.18 -5.14 -33.47
C ALA A 671 14.01 -4.33 -32.17
N MET A 672 15.06 -3.60 -31.78
CA MET A 672 15.07 -2.75 -30.60
C MET A 672 15.61 -1.37 -30.98
N PHE A 673 15.52 -0.42 -30.06
CA PHE A 673 16.20 0.86 -30.21
C PHE A 673 17.66 0.64 -29.78
N PRO A 674 18.67 0.70 -30.67
CA PRO A 674 20.04 0.44 -30.26
C PRO A 674 20.55 1.54 -29.31
N ALA A 675 20.98 1.13 -28.11
CA ALA A 675 21.60 2.00 -27.11
C ALA A 675 23.12 2.13 -27.30
N PHE A 676 23.58 1.84 -28.52
CA PHE A 676 24.95 1.87 -28.97
C PHE A 676 24.93 2.22 -30.48
N PRO A 677 26.04 2.70 -31.05
CA PRO A 677 26.13 2.96 -32.49
C PRO A 677 25.84 1.68 -33.30
N PHE A 678 24.79 1.69 -34.10
CA PHE A 678 24.42 0.62 -35.01
C PHE A 678 24.33 1.20 -36.42
N TYR A 679 25.32 0.88 -37.27
CA TYR A 679 25.56 1.57 -38.54
C TYR A 679 25.60 3.10 -38.37
N HIS A 680 26.35 3.56 -37.36
CA HIS A 680 26.48 4.97 -36.98
C HIS A 680 25.16 5.66 -36.62
N LEU A 681 24.10 4.91 -36.31
CA LEU A 681 22.82 5.44 -35.83
C LEU A 681 22.51 4.89 -34.44
N VAL A 682 21.72 5.64 -33.67
CA VAL A 682 21.34 5.29 -32.30
C VAL A 682 19.85 5.55 -32.12
N GLU A 683 19.21 4.86 -31.18
CA GLU A 683 17.81 5.10 -30.83
C GLU A 683 16.81 4.86 -31.99
N THR A 684 15.95 5.82 -32.35
CA THR A 684 14.88 5.64 -33.36
C THR A 684 15.41 5.49 -34.77
N GLU A 685 16.48 6.21 -35.09
CA GLU A 685 17.17 6.14 -36.38
C GLU A 685 17.83 4.77 -36.57
N GLY A 686 18.44 4.24 -35.50
CA GLY A 686 19.04 2.91 -35.49
C GLY A 686 17.98 1.79 -35.52
N PHE A 687 16.80 2.02 -34.96
CA PHE A 687 15.68 1.07 -35.01
C PHE A 687 15.25 0.76 -36.45
N ALA A 688 15.16 1.77 -37.33
CA ALA A 688 14.85 1.55 -38.75
C ALA A 688 15.85 0.59 -39.42
N LYS A 689 17.16 0.79 -39.17
CA LYS A 689 18.20 -0.09 -39.70
C LYS A 689 18.15 -1.49 -39.10
N MET A 690 17.82 -1.63 -37.82
CA MET A 690 17.61 -2.94 -37.19
C MET A 690 16.43 -3.68 -37.84
N ALA A 691 15.30 -3.01 -38.05
CA ALA A 691 14.15 -3.58 -38.73
C ALA A 691 14.51 -4.05 -40.16
N LYS A 692 15.18 -3.20 -40.95
CA LYS A 692 15.68 -3.58 -42.29
C LYS A 692 16.65 -4.76 -42.25
N ARG A 693 17.55 -4.82 -41.25
CA ARG A 693 18.50 -5.93 -41.09
C ARG A 693 17.83 -7.27 -40.79
N LEU A 694 16.64 -7.23 -40.18
CA LEU A 694 15.77 -8.38 -39.92
C LEU A 694 14.85 -8.72 -41.12
N GLY A 695 14.89 -7.94 -42.20
CA GLY A 695 14.11 -8.18 -43.41
C GLY A 695 12.78 -7.40 -43.48
N TYR A 696 12.56 -6.44 -42.58
CA TYR A 696 11.35 -5.61 -42.57
C TYR A 696 11.58 -4.28 -43.30
N SER A 697 10.64 -3.91 -44.18
CA SER A 697 10.60 -2.55 -44.74
C SER A 697 9.95 -1.56 -43.78
N VAL A 698 10.33 -0.29 -43.94
CA VAL A 698 9.94 0.81 -43.05
C VAL A 698 9.33 1.92 -43.89
N PHE A 699 8.15 2.41 -43.50
CA PHE A 699 7.36 3.33 -44.31
C PHE A 699 7.02 4.62 -43.55
N GLY A 700 6.74 5.68 -44.29
CA GLY A 700 6.27 6.96 -43.78
C GLY A 700 5.03 7.45 -44.51
N LEU A 701 4.25 8.29 -43.84
CA LEU A 701 3.07 8.97 -44.37
C LEU A 701 3.33 10.50 -44.38
N PRO A 702 3.89 11.08 -45.46
CA PRO A 702 4.26 12.49 -45.52
C PRO A 702 3.08 13.44 -45.33
N ASP A 703 1.87 13.04 -45.73
CA ASP A 703 0.66 13.87 -45.74
C ASP A 703 -0.30 13.54 -44.58
N TYR A 704 0.11 12.68 -43.65
CA TYR A 704 -0.65 12.35 -42.43
C TYR A 704 -0.03 13.06 -41.23
N PHE A 705 -0.76 13.97 -40.60
CA PHE A 705 -0.20 14.88 -39.61
C PHE A 705 -0.54 14.51 -38.16
N VAL A 706 0.48 14.56 -37.31
CA VAL A 706 0.37 14.61 -35.84
C VAL A 706 1.05 15.87 -35.33
N TYR A 707 0.62 16.41 -34.20
CA TYR A 707 1.14 17.69 -33.70
C TYR A 707 1.79 17.59 -32.32
N HIS A 708 3.00 18.12 -32.26
CA HIS A 708 3.82 18.27 -31.06
C HIS A 708 3.42 19.54 -30.28
N TYR A 709 3.61 19.49 -28.96
CA TYR A 709 3.47 20.62 -28.05
C TYR A 709 4.46 21.74 -28.42
N ASN A 710 4.04 23.00 -28.36
CA ASN A 710 4.94 24.13 -28.58
C ASN A 710 5.61 24.51 -27.26
N GLU A 711 6.87 24.09 -27.09
CA GLU A 711 7.67 24.32 -25.87
C GLU A 711 7.82 25.81 -25.50
#